data_AF-A0A1C6QC19-F1
#
_entry.id   AF-A0A1C6QC19-F1
#
_cell.length_a   1.000
_cell.length_b   1.000
_cell.length_c   1.000
_cell.angle_alpha   90.00
_cell.angle_beta   90.00
_cell.angle_gamma   90.00
#
_symmetry.space_group_name_H-M   'P 1'
#
loop_
_entity.id
_entity.type
_entity.pdbx_description
1 polymer ?
#
loop_
_entity_poly.entity_id
_entity_poly.type
_entity_poly.pdbx_seq_one_letter_code
_entity_poly.pdbx_strand_id
1 'polypeptide(L)'
;MGFIRFKTTGYNWVQAYPAGSEWRLLFGRSKEGALVSEQRLVSQEWLSTIVPKLVSAQRLYESDCALLLSRPGESLRGLFFRGDTYEWFDWEQGRVLSEGPWTGLENWGTALPAGWRSQIDALFPAPDGANGARQTYFFKGGRVLTLNWSTGVVREALIIDGPDASDCAGWARLPEAFRQDLDHVAAYKAASDGTRQSLLIKGTQGVLLNWKTGVVASGALDRLGIPGLAALPEAFRTPYRPVTGRWTGTSGNQRIELRVDLEGERPLGIVSGDLFTGDTWTDSFRTSGALTVTPSVNRFTLIQSGLSWANNSSQTELFLTLPRTAATSPEGSNAGLILSPSGAGQSLSFSCNYAGTALRSVEMETDALAGETVFQSYDTSLHIGPRGYRHRTLTIASAFAEAGIELKNAGQVNTVANTSGDDLQWSIAELHAAMTANFSLHRDAEQWRVWTFVTTRSSDMYHAAGVMFDIFGSHRQGIAVFNSNLRDTNTIGNAFELFTYMHELGHVFNIAHSWEKALIVPPAPLGPNNGYGDLSWMNYPSSYANGDRAAAGHFWQDFALSFTDDELRHLRHGFYRHVIPGGNIYGSHAALINDAPSPGALTLPGAAEDPGLALSLGGKQIFGYGEPVVAELKLTRTGVRGDVTVAEDIGPKGERTTIVISDPYGRTRTLRPVARACSAHGPEERTVTLTEANPALYDTAYLGYGSDGLYFAEPGTYQVTAVHTGLDGARTVSPTRTLRVRTPLDRADQEVGELLTGDQQGTLLAFLGSDAPHLTAGNDALQELIERHGDHPLAAYARLAHGANAGRHFQTIGDGQLHIRQPDITTSVTQLTEAITTSRTDQDTGLDNLTLNAALRRLATVHAKAGDLERADATLDTLVTHFHDQGVPAHVEQHIQQQADETRAQIHEAAGEPTAP
;
A
#
# COMPACT_ATOMS: atom_id res chain seq x y z
N MET A 1 -0.66 -13.58 20.05
CA MET A 1 -2.11 -13.26 19.99
C MET A 1 -2.87 -14.47 20.47
N GLY A 2 -3.97 -14.28 21.19
CA GLY A 2 -4.77 -15.40 21.71
C GLY A 2 -5.49 -16.19 20.62
N PHE A 3 -5.86 -17.42 20.97
CA PHE A 3 -6.62 -18.31 20.11
C PHE A 3 -8.03 -17.82 19.82
N ILE A 4 -8.71 -17.27 20.82
CA ILE A 4 -10.04 -16.67 20.74
C ILE A 4 -9.90 -15.15 20.69
N ARG A 5 -10.73 -14.47 19.89
CA ARG A 5 -10.81 -13.00 19.91
C ARG A 5 -11.41 -12.46 21.22
N PHE A 6 -11.16 -11.19 21.54
CA PHE A 6 -11.88 -10.56 22.65
C PHE A 6 -13.36 -10.34 22.29
N LYS A 7 -14.21 -10.29 23.32
CA LYS A 7 -15.66 -10.22 23.15
C LYS A 7 -16.14 -8.80 23.40
N THR A 8 -17.01 -8.33 22.51
CA THR A 8 -17.73 -7.06 22.69
C THR A 8 -18.94 -7.19 23.62
N THR A 9 -19.24 -8.40 24.10
CA THR A 9 -20.32 -8.70 25.05
C THR A 9 -19.92 -8.47 26.50
N GLY A 10 -20.90 -8.25 27.38
CA GLY A 10 -20.68 -8.13 28.82
C GLY A 10 -20.31 -9.42 29.57
N TYR A 11 -20.06 -10.49 28.84
CA TYR A 11 -19.61 -11.80 29.31
C TYR A 11 -18.61 -12.36 28.29
N ASN A 12 -17.78 -13.30 28.73
CA ASN A 12 -16.69 -13.85 27.93
C ASN A 12 -17.10 -15.09 27.15
N TRP A 13 -18.05 -15.87 27.65
CA TRP A 13 -18.54 -17.07 26.99
C TRP A 13 -19.98 -17.36 27.40
N VAL A 14 -20.66 -18.11 26.54
CA VAL A 14 -21.99 -18.68 26.80
C VAL A 14 -22.01 -20.10 26.28
N GLN A 15 -22.63 -21.01 27.01
CA GLN A 15 -22.85 -22.38 26.56
C GLN A 15 -24.11 -22.97 27.17
N ALA A 16 -24.60 -24.06 26.57
CA ALA A 16 -25.70 -24.82 27.16
C ALA A 16 -25.28 -25.46 28.49
N TYR A 17 -26.20 -25.42 29.45
CA TYR A 17 -25.99 -25.95 30.79
C TYR A 17 -26.74 -27.28 30.98
N PRO A 18 -26.10 -28.34 31.51
CA PRO A 18 -26.76 -29.62 31.80
C PRO A 18 -27.88 -29.46 32.83
N ALA A 19 -29.14 -29.54 32.40
CA ALA A 19 -30.31 -29.45 33.26
C ALA A 19 -31.42 -30.44 32.86
N GLY A 20 -31.04 -31.69 32.58
CA GLY A 20 -31.99 -32.71 32.11
C GLY A 20 -32.61 -32.29 30.77
N SER A 21 -33.94 -32.30 30.69
CA SER A 21 -34.69 -31.92 29.48
C SER A 21 -34.96 -30.42 29.35
N GLU A 22 -34.66 -29.62 30.38
CA GLU A 22 -34.89 -28.17 30.33
C GLU A 22 -33.73 -27.47 29.61
N TRP A 23 -34.04 -26.67 28.60
CA TRP A 23 -33.05 -25.81 27.95
C TRP A 23 -32.57 -24.73 28.91
N ARG A 24 -31.26 -24.63 29.10
CA ARG A 24 -30.61 -23.58 29.90
C ARG A 24 -29.32 -23.11 29.25
N LEU A 25 -29.00 -21.83 29.43
CA LEU A 25 -27.70 -21.24 29.07
C LEU A 25 -27.01 -20.70 30.31
N LEU A 26 -25.72 -21.00 30.44
CA LEU A 26 -24.83 -20.40 31.41
C LEU A 26 -23.94 -19.37 30.72
N PHE A 27 -24.01 -18.13 31.18
CA PHE A 27 -23.16 -17.03 30.77
C PHE A 27 -22.05 -16.84 31.80
N GLY A 28 -20.79 -16.81 31.37
CA GLY A 28 -19.64 -16.57 32.23
C GLY A 28 -19.07 -15.17 32.06
N ARG A 29 -18.99 -14.41 33.16
CA ARG A 29 -18.37 -13.08 33.24
C ARG A 29 -17.34 -13.09 34.35
N SER A 30 -16.09 -13.36 34.00
CA SER A 30 -15.05 -13.66 34.97
C SER A 30 -15.54 -14.67 36.03
N LYS A 31 -15.49 -14.33 37.32
CA LYS A 31 -15.93 -15.20 38.43
C LYS A 31 -17.44 -15.22 38.64
N GLU A 32 -18.19 -14.34 37.98
CA GLU A 32 -19.64 -14.25 38.04
C GLU A 32 -20.28 -15.06 36.90
N GLY A 33 -21.49 -15.56 37.14
CA GLY A 33 -22.29 -16.19 36.10
C GLY A 33 -23.74 -15.79 36.16
N ALA A 34 -24.42 -15.98 35.02
CA ALA A 34 -25.88 -15.89 34.93
C ALA A 34 -26.40 -17.17 34.27
N LEU A 35 -27.26 -17.90 34.97
CA LEU A 35 -27.92 -19.09 34.45
C LEU A 35 -29.35 -18.72 34.09
N VAL A 36 -29.73 -18.91 32.82
CA VAL A 36 -31.08 -18.64 32.34
C VAL A 36 -31.74 -19.90 31.82
N SER A 37 -33.05 -19.97 31.97
CA SER A 37 -33.95 -20.90 31.27
C SER A 37 -34.65 -20.13 30.14
N GLU A 38 -35.55 -20.77 29.40
CA GLU A 38 -36.40 -20.04 28.45
C GLU A 38 -37.27 -18.98 29.16
N GLN A 39 -37.75 -19.28 30.37
CA GLN A 39 -38.80 -18.51 31.04
C GLN A 39 -38.30 -17.49 32.07
N ARG A 40 -37.07 -17.64 32.57
CA ARG A 40 -36.55 -16.79 33.66
C ARG A 40 -35.04 -16.88 33.82
N LEU A 41 -34.48 -15.87 34.49
CA LEU A 41 -33.21 -15.97 35.18
C LEU A 41 -33.33 -16.98 36.33
N VAL A 42 -32.53 -18.04 36.28
CA VAL A 42 -32.51 -19.11 37.29
C VAL A 42 -31.60 -18.74 38.46
N SER A 43 -30.43 -18.15 38.16
CA SER A 43 -29.46 -17.70 39.17
C SER A 43 -28.51 -16.64 38.59
N GLN A 44 -28.07 -15.71 39.44
CA GLN A 44 -26.99 -14.74 39.17
C GLN A 44 -26.12 -14.65 40.41
N GLU A 45 -24.96 -15.28 40.38
CA GLU A 45 -24.10 -15.54 41.53
C GLU A 45 -22.66 -15.81 41.04
N TRP A 46 -21.75 -16.10 41.98
CA TRP A 46 -20.44 -16.66 41.63
C TRP A 46 -20.60 -17.98 40.85
N LEU A 47 -19.75 -18.23 39.85
CA LEU A 47 -19.79 -19.46 39.06
C LEU A 47 -19.64 -20.72 39.94
N SER A 48 -18.84 -20.64 41.00
CA SER A 48 -18.68 -21.69 42.01
C SER A 48 -19.96 -21.96 42.81
N THR A 49 -20.89 -21.01 42.90
CA THR A 49 -22.18 -21.18 43.55
C THR A 49 -23.19 -21.77 42.59
N ILE A 50 -23.23 -21.26 41.35
CA ILE A 50 -24.14 -21.75 40.29
C ILE A 50 -23.79 -23.20 39.94
N VAL A 51 -22.50 -23.52 39.89
CA VAL A 51 -21.99 -24.86 39.59
C VAL A 51 -20.87 -25.24 40.56
N PRO A 52 -21.21 -25.79 41.74
CA PRO A 52 -20.23 -26.16 42.77
C PRO A 52 -19.12 -27.10 42.28
N LYS A 53 -19.44 -27.96 41.29
CA LYS A 53 -18.48 -28.86 40.67
C LYS A 53 -17.38 -28.14 39.87
N LEU A 54 -17.57 -26.87 39.47
CA LEU A 54 -16.55 -26.09 38.75
C LEU A 54 -15.45 -25.57 39.67
N VAL A 55 -15.55 -25.71 40.99
CA VAL A 55 -14.47 -25.32 41.92
C VAL A 55 -13.16 -26.07 41.63
N SER A 56 -13.22 -27.26 41.04
CA SER A 56 -12.05 -28.02 40.59
C SER A 56 -11.45 -27.51 39.28
N ALA A 57 -12.19 -26.73 38.49
CA ALA A 57 -11.72 -26.03 37.29
C ALA A 57 -11.28 -24.62 37.67
N GLN A 58 -10.12 -24.53 38.35
CA GLN A 58 -9.67 -23.33 39.04
C GLN A 58 -9.52 -22.10 38.14
N ARG A 59 -9.46 -22.23 36.80
CA ARG A 59 -9.19 -21.10 35.90
C ARG A 59 -10.33 -20.79 34.94
N LEU A 60 -11.48 -21.43 35.12
CA LEU A 60 -12.65 -21.28 34.27
C LEU A 60 -13.18 -19.84 34.23
N TYR A 61 -13.01 -19.09 35.32
CA TYR A 61 -13.36 -17.67 35.40
C TYR A 61 -12.44 -16.74 34.58
N GLU A 62 -11.43 -17.27 33.91
CA GLU A 62 -10.54 -16.51 33.02
C GLU A 62 -10.77 -16.88 31.54
N SER A 63 -11.78 -17.71 31.25
CA SER A 63 -12.01 -18.21 29.90
C SER A 63 -12.58 -17.13 28.97
N ASP A 64 -12.13 -17.13 27.73
CA ASP A 64 -12.55 -16.26 26.61
C ASP A 64 -13.56 -16.94 25.68
N CYS A 65 -13.67 -18.27 25.76
CA CYS A 65 -14.66 -19.07 25.03
C CYS A 65 -14.96 -20.36 25.78
N ALA A 66 -16.14 -20.93 25.53
CA ALA A 66 -16.51 -22.26 25.98
C ALA A 66 -17.13 -23.05 24.82
N LEU A 67 -16.82 -24.35 24.74
CA LEU A 67 -17.37 -25.28 23.77
C LEU A 67 -17.94 -26.49 24.52
N LEU A 68 -19.23 -26.72 24.35
CA LEU A 68 -19.88 -27.91 24.91
C LEU A 68 -19.64 -29.11 24.00
N LEU A 69 -19.30 -30.26 24.60
CA LEU A 69 -19.11 -31.53 23.93
C LEU A 69 -20.11 -32.52 24.51
N SER A 70 -20.97 -33.05 23.64
CA SER A 70 -22.00 -34.01 24.01
C SER A 70 -21.99 -35.16 23.01
N ARG A 71 -21.99 -36.38 23.53
CA ARG A 71 -22.10 -37.62 22.75
C ARG A 71 -23.01 -38.60 23.47
N PRO A 72 -23.82 -39.39 22.74
CA PRO A 72 -24.59 -40.47 23.35
C PRO A 72 -23.69 -41.43 24.13
N GLY A 73 -24.00 -41.67 25.40
CA GLY A 73 -23.26 -42.61 26.26
C GLY A 73 -21.97 -42.06 26.89
N GLU A 74 -21.59 -40.82 26.60
CA GLU A 74 -20.50 -40.12 27.30
C GLU A 74 -21.06 -39.09 28.29
N SER A 75 -20.30 -38.84 29.35
CA SER A 75 -20.53 -37.69 30.22
C SER A 75 -20.53 -36.39 29.42
N LEU A 76 -21.38 -35.43 29.79
CA LEU A 76 -21.31 -34.11 29.20
C LEU A 76 -19.98 -33.46 29.56
N ARG A 77 -19.30 -32.86 28.58
CA ARG A 77 -17.99 -32.23 28.77
C ARG A 77 -17.97 -30.80 28.24
N GLY A 78 -17.14 -29.94 28.80
CA GLY A 78 -16.89 -28.58 28.33
C GLY A 78 -15.41 -28.35 28.07
N LEU A 79 -15.09 -27.66 26.99
CA LEU A 79 -13.77 -27.07 26.76
C LEU A 79 -13.85 -25.58 27.03
N PHE A 80 -12.93 -25.09 27.84
CA PHE A 80 -12.81 -23.68 28.18
C PHE A 80 -11.48 -23.17 27.68
N PHE A 81 -11.49 -22.12 26.86
CA PHE A 81 -10.29 -21.57 26.24
C PHE A 81 -9.91 -20.25 26.89
N ARG A 82 -8.62 -20.03 27.11
CA ARG A 82 -8.05 -18.80 27.66
C ARG A 82 -6.71 -18.53 27.02
N GLY A 83 -6.59 -17.39 26.33
CA GLY A 83 -5.38 -17.09 25.55
C GLY A 83 -5.04 -18.25 24.62
N ASP A 84 -3.89 -18.89 24.84
CA ASP A 84 -3.43 -20.04 24.06
C ASP A 84 -3.60 -21.40 24.74
N THR A 85 -4.36 -21.45 25.84
CA THR A 85 -4.58 -22.66 26.64
C THR A 85 -6.04 -23.10 26.67
N TYR A 86 -6.27 -24.37 26.96
CA TYR A 86 -7.60 -24.93 27.20
C TYR A 86 -7.65 -25.70 28.54
N GLU A 87 -8.84 -25.79 29.11
CA GLU A 87 -9.21 -26.74 30.17
C GLU A 87 -10.38 -27.61 29.69
N TRP A 88 -10.24 -28.92 29.75
CA TRP A 88 -11.27 -29.90 29.38
C TRP A 88 -11.94 -30.45 30.64
N PHE A 89 -13.17 -30.03 30.89
CA PHE A 89 -13.92 -30.34 32.10
C PHE A 89 -15.02 -31.39 31.87
N ASP A 90 -15.19 -32.29 32.83
CA ASP A 90 -16.28 -33.27 32.87
C ASP A 90 -17.36 -32.83 33.89
N TRP A 91 -18.57 -32.55 33.40
CA TRP A 91 -19.68 -32.01 34.22
C TRP A 91 -20.23 -33.02 35.23
N GLU A 92 -20.14 -34.31 34.92
CA GLU A 92 -20.67 -35.37 35.78
C GLU A 92 -19.67 -35.69 36.89
N GLN A 93 -18.42 -35.91 36.53
CA GLN A 93 -17.33 -36.24 37.45
C GLN A 93 -16.87 -35.02 38.25
N GLY A 94 -17.10 -33.80 37.76
CA GLY A 94 -16.71 -32.57 38.44
C GLY A 94 -15.20 -32.40 38.52
N ARG A 95 -14.45 -32.76 37.47
CA ARG A 95 -12.99 -32.63 37.41
C ARG A 95 -12.50 -32.23 36.02
N VAL A 96 -11.32 -31.64 35.97
CA VAL A 96 -10.56 -31.41 34.74
C VAL A 96 -9.96 -32.74 34.28
N LEU A 97 -10.22 -33.11 33.02
CA LEU A 97 -9.72 -34.30 32.34
C LEU A 97 -8.33 -34.05 31.75
N SER A 98 -8.14 -32.88 31.14
CA SER A 98 -6.87 -32.43 30.59
C SER A 98 -6.82 -30.91 30.51
N GLU A 99 -5.62 -30.36 30.52
CA GLU A 99 -5.35 -28.94 30.28
C GLU A 99 -4.02 -28.81 29.54
N GLY A 100 -3.84 -27.71 28.81
CA GLY A 100 -2.62 -27.49 28.06
C GLY A 100 -2.78 -26.45 26.95
N PRO A 101 -1.79 -26.29 26.06
CA PRO A 101 -1.93 -25.43 24.90
C PRO A 101 -3.00 -25.99 23.95
N TRP A 102 -3.80 -25.13 23.32
CA TRP A 102 -4.83 -25.58 22.36
C TRP A 102 -4.22 -26.36 21.19
N THR A 103 -2.96 -26.10 20.84
CA THR A 103 -2.24 -26.83 19.78
C THR A 103 -2.06 -28.31 20.09
N GLY A 104 -2.01 -28.68 21.37
CA GLY A 104 -1.93 -30.06 21.85
C GLY A 104 -3.30 -30.71 22.10
N LEU A 105 -4.40 -30.00 21.82
CA LEU A 105 -5.74 -30.58 21.90
C LEU A 105 -5.95 -31.51 20.70
N GLU A 106 -5.77 -32.81 20.91
CA GLU A 106 -5.89 -33.84 19.88
C GLU A 106 -5.01 -33.49 18.66
N ASN A 107 -5.60 -33.34 17.46
CA ASN A 107 -4.88 -32.97 16.25
C ASN A 107 -5.00 -31.47 15.88
N TRP A 108 -5.55 -30.61 16.74
CA TRP A 108 -5.93 -29.24 16.34
C TRP A 108 -4.74 -28.41 15.84
N GLY A 109 -3.59 -28.51 16.51
CA GLY A 109 -2.39 -27.72 16.16
C GLY A 109 -1.84 -28.03 14.76
N THR A 110 -1.92 -29.28 14.33
CA THR A 110 -1.45 -29.70 12.99
C THR A 110 -2.55 -29.60 11.94
N ALA A 111 -3.81 -29.79 12.33
CA ALA A 111 -4.92 -29.84 11.40
C ALA A 111 -5.52 -28.47 11.03
N LEU A 112 -5.48 -27.48 11.93
CA LEU A 112 -5.98 -26.13 11.60
C LEU A 112 -5.02 -25.40 10.65
N PRO A 113 -5.52 -24.78 9.56
CA PRO A 113 -4.69 -23.90 8.72
C PRO A 113 -4.21 -22.68 9.48
N ALA A 114 -3.08 -22.08 9.09
CA ALA A 114 -2.47 -20.93 9.79
C ALA A 114 -3.48 -19.78 10.06
N GLY A 115 -4.33 -19.46 9.09
CA GLY A 115 -5.38 -18.43 9.23
C GLY A 115 -6.46 -18.72 10.28
N TRP A 116 -6.55 -19.95 10.80
CA TRP A 116 -7.51 -20.41 11.82
C TRP A 116 -6.85 -20.70 13.17
N ARG A 117 -5.57 -20.32 13.36
CA ARG A 117 -4.80 -20.59 14.60
C ARG A 117 -4.84 -19.43 15.62
N SER A 118 -5.64 -18.41 15.36
CA SER A 118 -5.79 -17.24 16.23
C SER A 118 -7.10 -16.51 15.92
N GLN A 119 -7.57 -15.68 16.85
CA GLN A 119 -8.73 -14.79 16.63
C GLN A 119 -9.98 -15.54 16.14
N ILE A 120 -10.27 -16.70 16.71
CA ILE A 120 -11.52 -17.41 16.46
C ILE A 120 -12.67 -16.62 17.08
N ASP A 121 -13.69 -16.35 16.28
CA ASP A 121 -14.89 -15.60 16.69
C ASP A 121 -15.72 -16.42 17.65
N ALA A 122 -16.06 -17.65 17.28
CA ALA A 122 -16.85 -18.55 18.10
C ALA A 122 -16.57 -20.02 17.75
N LEU A 123 -16.81 -20.90 18.72
CA LEU A 123 -16.79 -22.35 18.54
C LEU A 123 -18.19 -22.91 18.73
N PHE A 124 -18.55 -23.93 17.96
CA PHE A 124 -19.84 -24.62 18.11
C PHE A 124 -19.69 -26.13 17.92
N PRO A 125 -20.39 -26.97 18.70
CA PRO A 125 -20.35 -28.41 18.49
C PRO A 125 -20.94 -28.77 17.13
N ALA A 126 -20.25 -29.67 16.43
CA ALA A 126 -20.75 -30.29 15.22
C ALA A 126 -21.16 -31.74 15.50
N PRO A 127 -22.08 -32.32 14.70
CA PRO A 127 -22.32 -33.76 14.73
C PRO A 127 -21.02 -34.54 14.56
N ASP A 128 -20.92 -35.72 15.17
CA ASP A 128 -19.76 -36.58 14.95
C ASP A 128 -19.65 -36.96 13.46
N GLY A 129 -18.41 -37.10 12.98
CA GLY A 129 -18.15 -37.51 11.61
C GLY A 129 -18.60 -38.95 11.36
N ALA A 130 -18.68 -39.35 10.09
CA ALA A 130 -19.06 -40.73 9.72
C ALA A 130 -18.13 -41.81 10.34
N ASN A 131 -16.90 -41.44 10.67
CA ASN A 131 -15.93 -42.28 11.39
C ASN A 131 -16.10 -42.28 12.92
N GLY A 132 -17.13 -41.62 13.47
CA GLY A 132 -17.35 -41.46 14.90
C GLY A 132 -16.41 -40.45 15.57
N ALA A 133 -15.57 -39.73 14.82
CA ALA A 133 -14.67 -38.72 15.37
C ALA A 133 -15.40 -37.41 15.67
N ARG A 134 -14.93 -36.69 16.70
CA ARG A 134 -15.50 -35.41 17.13
C ARG A 134 -15.35 -34.42 16.01
N GLN A 135 -16.35 -33.56 15.84
CA GLN A 135 -16.24 -32.42 14.95
C GLN A 135 -16.54 -31.12 15.70
N THR A 136 -15.98 -30.03 15.19
CA THR A 136 -16.21 -28.69 15.74
C THR A 136 -16.28 -27.68 14.60
N TYR A 137 -17.24 -26.76 14.70
CA TYR A 137 -17.31 -25.60 13.83
C TYR A 137 -16.52 -24.44 14.44
N PHE A 138 -15.69 -23.83 13.61
CA PHE A 138 -14.91 -22.65 13.90
C PHE A 138 -15.50 -21.51 13.09
N PHE A 139 -15.95 -20.45 13.75
CA PHE A 139 -16.39 -19.23 13.08
C PHE A 139 -15.24 -18.21 13.13
N LYS A 140 -14.97 -17.54 12.01
CA LYS A 140 -13.98 -16.46 11.93
C LYS A 140 -14.28 -15.53 10.76
N GLY A 141 -14.46 -14.24 11.05
CA GLY A 141 -14.95 -13.26 10.09
C GLY A 141 -16.26 -13.74 9.47
N GLY A 142 -16.36 -13.68 8.15
CA GLY A 142 -17.51 -14.20 7.39
C GLY A 142 -17.49 -15.69 7.06
N ARG A 143 -16.55 -16.46 7.63
CA ARG A 143 -16.30 -17.87 7.28
C ARG A 143 -16.57 -18.82 8.42
N VAL A 144 -16.79 -20.08 8.05
CA VAL A 144 -16.92 -21.21 8.97
C VAL A 144 -16.11 -22.42 8.48
N LEU A 145 -15.32 -23.00 9.36
CA LEU A 145 -14.54 -24.21 9.13
C LEU A 145 -15.06 -25.35 10.00
N THR A 146 -15.23 -26.53 9.41
CA THR A 146 -15.55 -27.78 10.12
C THR A 146 -14.29 -28.63 10.24
N LEU A 147 -13.83 -28.80 11.48
CA LEU A 147 -12.69 -29.65 11.80
C LEU A 147 -13.17 -31.01 12.30
N ASN A 148 -12.70 -32.10 11.69
CA ASN A 148 -12.77 -33.43 12.28
C ASN A 148 -11.49 -33.68 13.08
N TRP A 149 -11.64 -34.02 14.36
CA TRP A 149 -10.54 -34.16 15.32
C TRP A 149 -9.59 -35.33 15.02
N SER A 150 -9.91 -36.17 14.02
CA SER A 150 -9.04 -37.26 13.58
C SER A 150 -8.50 -37.04 12.16
N THR A 151 -9.33 -36.54 11.24
CA THR A 151 -8.97 -36.46 9.81
C THR A 151 -8.63 -35.04 9.33
N GLY A 152 -8.80 -34.03 10.18
CA GLY A 152 -8.52 -32.63 9.88
C GLY A 152 -9.68 -31.88 9.24
N VAL A 153 -9.38 -30.86 8.43
CA VAL A 153 -10.40 -29.97 7.84
C VAL A 153 -11.28 -30.75 6.87
N VAL A 154 -12.60 -30.74 7.11
CA VAL A 154 -13.58 -31.43 6.26
C VAL A 154 -14.31 -30.44 5.35
N ARG A 155 -14.51 -29.20 5.81
CA ARG A 155 -15.19 -28.16 5.05
C ARG A 155 -14.73 -26.78 5.50
N GLU A 156 -14.58 -25.86 4.56
CA GLU A 156 -14.49 -24.42 4.77
C GLU A 156 -15.51 -23.75 3.83
N ALA A 157 -16.33 -22.86 4.37
CA ALA A 157 -17.41 -22.21 3.64
C ALA A 157 -17.69 -20.80 4.19
N LEU A 158 -18.51 -20.02 3.49
CA LEU A 158 -19.06 -18.79 4.05
C LEU A 158 -20.08 -19.13 5.14
N ILE A 159 -20.25 -18.24 6.12
CA ILE A 159 -21.29 -18.38 7.15
C ILE A 159 -22.68 -18.52 6.51
N ILE A 160 -22.93 -17.84 5.39
CA ILE A 160 -24.21 -17.91 4.67
C ILE A 160 -24.47 -19.25 3.98
N ASP A 161 -23.43 -20.03 3.71
CA ASP A 161 -23.56 -21.41 3.20
C ASP A 161 -23.83 -22.42 4.33
N GLY A 162 -23.86 -21.92 5.57
CA GLY A 162 -23.96 -22.69 6.79
C GLY A 162 -22.70 -23.50 7.12
N PRO A 163 -22.65 -24.14 8.29
CA PRO A 163 -21.48 -24.88 8.78
C PRO A 163 -21.37 -26.31 8.24
N ASP A 164 -22.47 -26.97 7.86
CA ASP A 164 -22.44 -28.31 7.25
C ASP A 164 -23.32 -28.44 5.99
N ALA A 165 -23.25 -29.60 5.34
CA ALA A 165 -23.88 -29.85 4.04
C ALA A 165 -25.39 -30.15 4.12
N SER A 166 -26.00 -30.22 5.31
CA SER A 166 -27.35 -30.73 5.53
C SER A 166 -28.22 -29.78 6.36
N ASP A 167 -29.40 -29.45 5.84
CA ASP A 167 -30.41 -28.63 6.53
C ASP A 167 -29.89 -27.27 7.04
N CYS A 168 -28.98 -26.63 6.30
CA CYS A 168 -28.39 -25.33 6.62
C CYS A 168 -28.92 -24.15 5.76
N ALA A 169 -29.98 -24.35 4.98
CA ALA A 169 -30.52 -23.31 4.07
C ALA A 169 -30.96 -22.01 4.77
N GLY A 170 -31.24 -22.07 6.08
CA GLY A 170 -31.58 -20.91 6.89
C GLY A 170 -30.43 -19.92 7.07
N TRP A 171 -29.18 -20.36 7.00
CA TRP A 171 -27.99 -19.51 7.17
C TRP A 171 -27.87 -18.43 6.07
N ALA A 172 -28.32 -18.74 4.86
CA ALA A 172 -28.36 -17.77 3.75
C ALA A 172 -29.29 -16.57 4.02
N ARG A 173 -30.20 -16.70 4.99
CA ARG A 173 -31.20 -15.68 5.37
C ARG A 173 -30.76 -14.82 6.56
N LEU A 174 -29.51 -14.94 7.00
CA LEU A 174 -28.99 -14.11 8.09
C LEU A 174 -29.02 -12.62 7.71
N PRO A 175 -29.36 -11.72 8.66
CA PRO A 175 -29.18 -10.28 8.48
C PRO A 175 -27.71 -9.98 8.21
N GLU A 176 -27.42 -8.97 7.40
CA GLU A 176 -26.05 -8.62 6.99
C GLU A 176 -25.08 -8.51 8.18
N ALA A 177 -25.51 -7.86 9.26
CA ALA A 177 -24.72 -7.68 10.48
C ALA A 177 -24.29 -9.01 11.16
N PHE A 178 -25.01 -10.11 10.93
CA PHE A 178 -24.75 -11.44 11.51
C PHE A 178 -24.04 -12.41 10.56
N ARG A 179 -23.67 -11.96 9.36
CA ARG A 179 -22.93 -12.79 8.40
C ARG A 179 -21.44 -12.87 8.71
N GLN A 180 -20.98 -12.20 9.77
CA GLN A 180 -19.59 -12.20 10.23
C GLN A 180 -19.43 -11.75 11.68
N ASP A 181 -18.24 -11.99 12.24
CA ASP A 181 -17.78 -11.45 13.53
C ASP A 181 -18.74 -11.81 14.68
N LEU A 182 -19.21 -13.06 14.69
CA LEU A 182 -20.14 -13.55 15.72
C LEU A 182 -19.43 -13.61 17.07
N ASP A 183 -19.93 -12.91 18.09
CA ASP A 183 -19.32 -13.00 19.42
C ASP A 183 -19.52 -14.39 20.02
N HIS A 184 -20.71 -14.97 19.84
CA HIS A 184 -21.05 -16.29 20.34
C HIS A 184 -22.03 -17.01 19.42
N VAL A 185 -21.94 -18.35 19.44
CA VAL A 185 -22.93 -19.26 18.85
C VAL A 185 -23.32 -20.24 19.96
N ALA A 186 -24.56 -20.20 20.41
CA ALA A 186 -25.06 -21.03 21.49
C ALA A 186 -26.17 -21.97 21.01
N ALA A 187 -26.22 -23.19 21.56
CA ALA A 187 -27.20 -24.18 21.16
C ALA A 187 -28.58 -23.77 21.71
N TYR A 188 -29.58 -23.76 20.84
CA TYR A 188 -30.97 -23.59 21.25
C TYR A 188 -31.70 -24.93 21.24
N LYS A 189 -32.85 -25.03 21.91
CA LYS A 189 -33.68 -26.23 21.81
C LYS A 189 -34.08 -26.46 20.34
N ALA A 190 -34.20 -27.73 19.95
CA ALA A 190 -34.68 -28.06 18.61
C ALA A 190 -36.11 -27.53 18.40
N ALA A 191 -36.43 -27.21 17.16
CA ALA A 191 -37.79 -26.90 16.76
C ALA A 191 -38.70 -28.12 16.95
N SER A 192 -40.02 -27.94 16.92
CA SER A 192 -40.99 -29.03 17.12
C SER A 192 -40.87 -30.15 16.08
N ASP A 193 -40.31 -29.86 14.90
CA ASP A 193 -40.02 -30.82 13.84
C ASP A 193 -38.63 -31.48 13.95
N GLY A 194 -37.90 -31.22 15.03
CA GLY A 194 -36.54 -31.72 15.26
C GLY A 194 -35.44 -30.89 14.61
N THR A 195 -35.77 -29.80 13.90
CA THR A 195 -34.77 -28.96 13.24
C THR A 195 -33.86 -28.28 14.26
N ARG A 196 -32.55 -28.27 13.98
CA ARG A 196 -31.55 -27.59 14.80
C ARG A 196 -31.83 -26.08 14.87
N GLN A 197 -31.67 -25.53 16.06
CA GLN A 197 -31.74 -24.09 16.28
C GLN A 197 -30.51 -23.61 17.06
N SER A 198 -30.07 -22.39 16.75
CA SER A 198 -28.96 -21.75 17.47
C SER A 198 -29.28 -20.30 17.76
N LEU A 199 -28.78 -19.82 18.88
CA LEU A 199 -28.75 -18.40 19.22
C LEU A 199 -27.39 -17.84 18.79
N LEU A 200 -27.40 -16.97 17.78
CA LEU A 200 -26.23 -16.21 17.35
C LEU A 200 -26.22 -14.88 18.10
N ILE A 201 -25.07 -14.45 18.59
CA ILE A 201 -24.95 -13.22 19.40
C ILE A 201 -23.83 -12.36 18.85
N LYS A 202 -24.09 -11.05 18.74
CA LYS A 202 -23.12 -10.03 18.36
C LYS A 202 -23.39 -8.73 19.13
N GLY A 203 -22.49 -8.35 20.02
CA GLY A 203 -22.69 -7.26 20.99
C GLY A 203 -23.97 -7.48 21.80
N THR A 204 -24.90 -6.53 21.71
CA THR A 204 -26.22 -6.63 22.34
C THR A 204 -27.30 -7.21 21.45
N GLN A 205 -26.98 -7.55 20.20
CA GLN A 205 -27.94 -8.12 19.27
C GLN A 205 -27.87 -9.64 19.33
N GLY A 206 -28.98 -10.29 19.02
CA GLY A 206 -29.00 -11.72 18.75
C GLY A 206 -29.92 -12.07 17.58
N VAL A 207 -29.70 -13.28 17.08
CA VAL A 207 -30.54 -13.93 16.08
C VAL A 207 -30.84 -15.34 16.57
N LEU A 208 -32.12 -15.66 16.73
CA LEU A 208 -32.57 -17.04 16.87
C LEU A 208 -32.72 -17.63 15.47
N LEU A 209 -31.79 -18.51 15.11
CA LEU A 209 -31.72 -19.13 13.79
C LEU A 209 -32.33 -20.53 13.84
N ASN A 210 -33.32 -20.80 13.00
CA ASN A 210 -33.67 -22.14 12.57
C ASN A 210 -32.79 -22.51 11.38
N TRP A 211 -32.03 -23.60 11.49
CA TRP A 211 -30.99 -23.94 10.51
C TRP A 211 -31.57 -24.22 9.11
N LYS A 212 -32.84 -24.63 9.02
CA LYS A 212 -33.53 -24.92 7.76
C LYS A 212 -34.32 -23.74 7.21
N THR A 213 -35.09 -23.05 8.05
CA THR A 213 -36.07 -22.04 7.60
C THR A 213 -35.57 -20.59 7.70
N GLY A 214 -34.51 -20.35 8.48
CA GLY A 214 -33.87 -19.04 8.64
C GLY A 214 -34.19 -18.35 9.96
N VAL A 215 -34.23 -17.02 9.93
CA VAL A 215 -34.38 -16.18 11.12
C VAL A 215 -35.77 -16.35 11.72
N VAL A 216 -35.82 -16.82 12.98
CA VAL A 216 -37.05 -16.90 13.78
C VAL A 216 -37.30 -15.58 14.51
N ALA A 217 -36.24 -15.00 15.08
CA ALA A 217 -36.26 -13.70 15.74
C ALA A 217 -34.89 -13.03 15.59
N SER A 218 -34.88 -11.70 15.50
CA SER A 218 -33.65 -10.89 15.43
C SER A 218 -33.87 -9.53 16.09
N GLY A 219 -32.84 -9.01 16.77
CA GLY A 219 -32.87 -7.70 17.42
C GLY A 219 -32.05 -7.70 18.69
N ALA A 220 -32.35 -6.78 19.62
CA ALA A 220 -31.71 -6.76 20.93
C ALA A 220 -31.92 -8.11 21.65
N LEU A 221 -30.86 -8.64 22.27
CA LEU A 221 -30.81 -9.96 22.89
C LEU A 221 -31.92 -10.14 23.95
N ASP A 222 -32.22 -9.07 24.68
CA ASP A 222 -33.27 -9.01 25.70
C ASP A 222 -34.69 -8.82 25.14
N ARG A 223 -34.82 -8.66 23.82
CA ARG A 223 -36.10 -8.48 23.10
C ARG A 223 -36.37 -9.56 22.06
N LEU A 224 -35.64 -10.68 22.09
CA LEU A 224 -35.85 -11.82 21.18
C LEU A 224 -37.10 -12.66 21.49
N GLY A 225 -37.91 -12.26 22.48
CA GLY A 225 -39.08 -13.03 22.91
C GLY A 225 -38.75 -14.24 23.80
N ILE A 226 -37.53 -14.28 24.37
CA ILE A 226 -37.10 -15.30 25.34
C ILE A 226 -37.01 -14.64 26.73
N PRO A 227 -38.01 -14.83 27.62
CA PRO A 227 -38.06 -14.17 28.92
C PRO A 227 -36.80 -14.31 29.79
N GLY A 228 -36.12 -15.46 29.73
CA GLY A 228 -34.86 -15.64 30.46
C GLY A 228 -33.71 -14.77 29.97
N LEU A 229 -33.62 -14.51 28.66
CA LEU A 229 -32.64 -13.56 28.10
C LEU A 229 -33.02 -12.12 28.44
N ALA A 230 -34.31 -11.81 28.44
CA ALA A 230 -34.83 -10.50 28.85
C ALA A 230 -34.51 -10.19 30.32
N ALA A 231 -34.47 -11.21 31.16
CA ALA A 231 -34.14 -11.12 32.58
C ALA A 231 -32.62 -11.09 32.87
N LEU A 232 -31.75 -11.06 31.85
CA LEU A 232 -30.31 -10.97 32.07
C LEU A 232 -29.94 -9.65 32.80
N PRO A 233 -29.01 -9.69 33.76
CA PRO A 233 -28.58 -8.49 34.45
C PRO A 233 -27.96 -7.48 33.49
N GLU A 234 -28.01 -6.19 33.82
CA GLU A 234 -27.49 -5.11 32.97
C GLU A 234 -26.04 -5.36 32.55
N ALA A 235 -25.18 -5.81 33.47
CA ALA A 235 -23.78 -6.12 33.20
C ALA A 235 -23.59 -7.14 32.06
N PHE A 236 -24.49 -8.12 31.91
CA PHE A 236 -24.46 -9.12 30.83
C PHE A 236 -25.06 -8.60 29.52
N ARG A 237 -25.77 -7.46 29.56
CA ARG A 237 -26.38 -6.77 28.43
C ARG A 237 -25.61 -5.53 27.99
N THR A 238 -24.52 -5.17 28.67
CA THR A 238 -23.67 -4.04 28.28
C THR A 238 -22.75 -4.42 27.11
N PRO A 239 -22.82 -3.72 25.95
CA PRO A 239 -21.82 -3.85 24.90
C PRO A 239 -20.55 -3.10 25.27
N TYR A 240 -19.41 -3.59 24.83
CA TYR A 240 -18.10 -2.99 25.02
C TYR A 240 -17.45 -2.64 23.68
N ARG A 241 -16.65 -1.57 23.68
CA ARG A 241 -15.86 -1.16 22.52
C ARG A 241 -14.78 -2.21 22.20
N PRO A 242 -14.37 -2.35 20.93
CA PRO A 242 -13.17 -3.11 20.57
C PRO A 242 -11.92 -2.59 21.31
N VAL A 243 -10.94 -3.46 21.46
CA VAL A 243 -9.63 -3.20 22.10
C VAL A 243 -8.61 -2.64 21.10
N THR A 244 -8.98 -2.55 19.81
CA THR A 244 -8.19 -1.90 18.75
C THR A 244 -8.55 -0.42 18.62
N GLY A 245 -7.55 0.43 18.41
CA GLY A 245 -7.77 1.85 18.09
C GLY A 245 -6.57 2.76 18.34
N ARG A 246 -6.85 4.06 18.39
CA ARG A 246 -5.89 5.12 18.72
C ARG A 246 -6.28 5.84 20.00
N TRP A 247 -5.28 6.16 20.81
CA TRP A 247 -5.39 6.99 22.00
C TRP A 247 -4.40 8.14 21.94
N THR A 248 -4.71 9.27 22.58
CA THR A 248 -3.82 10.42 22.68
C THR A 248 -3.64 10.84 24.14
N GLY A 249 -2.41 11.16 24.54
CA GLY A 249 -2.11 11.53 25.92
C GLY A 249 -1.03 12.60 26.01
N THR A 250 -0.90 13.20 27.19
CA THR A 250 0.16 14.17 27.49
C THR A 250 0.79 13.88 28.85
N SER A 251 2.07 14.26 28.99
CA SER A 251 2.83 14.20 30.24
C SER A 251 3.85 15.34 30.22
N GLY A 252 3.62 16.39 31.02
CA GLY A 252 4.40 17.63 30.90
C GLY A 252 4.22 18.28 29.51
N ASN A 253 5.34 18.54 28.82
CA ASN A 253 5.33 19.04 27.43
C ASN A 253 5.35 17.93 26.37
N GLN A 254 5.40 16.65 26.79
CA GLN A 254 5.36 15.53 25.87
C GLN A 254 3.92 15.14 25.55
N ARG A 255 3.66 14.88 24.28
CA ARG A 255 2.42 14.31 23.75
C ARG A 255 2.71 12.93 23.18
N ILE A 256 1.75 12.02 23.30
CA ILE A 256 1.80 10.69 22.68
C ILE A 256 0.57 10.43 21.84
N GLU A 257 0.75 9.82 20.68
CA GLU A 257 -0.29 9.12 19.93
C GLU A 257 -0.03 7.62 20.00
N LEU A 258 -0.84 6.90 20.77
CA LEU A 258 -0.74 5.45 21.02
C LEU A 258 -1.71 4.69 20.11
N ARG A 259 -1.27 3.56 19.57
CA ARG A 259 -2.03 2.66 18.68
C ARG A 259 -1.97 1.25 19.22
N VAL A 260 -3.12 0.58 19.22
CA VAL A 260 -3.27 -0.81 19.70
C VAL A 260 -3.99 -1.60 18.62
N ASP A 261 -3.37 -2.66 18.11
CA ASP A 261 -3.93 -3.54 17.07
C ASP A 261 -4.04 -4.98 17.59
N LEU A 262 -5.16 -5.30 18.26
CA LEU A 262 -5.40 -6.59 18.91
C LEU A 262 -6.61 -7.37 18.38
N GLU A 263 -7.50 -6.69 17.68
CA GLU A 263 -8.75 -7.19 17.12
C GLU A 263 -8.97 -6.64 15.70
N GLY A 264 -9.75 -7.35 14.90
CA GLY A 264 -10.05 -7.02 13.50
C GLY A 264 -9.96 -8.25 12.61
N GLU A 265 -10.13 -8.08 11.29
CA GLU A 265 -10.04 -9.19 10.32
C GLU A 265 -8.60 -9.74 10.21
N ARG A 266 -7.60 -8.87 10.33
CA ARG A 266 -6.17 -9.18 10.31
C ARG A 266 -5.41 -8.36 11.36
N PRO A 267 -5.58 -8.66 12.66
CA PRO A 267 -4.87 -7.94 13.70
C PRO A 267 -3.40 -8.36 13.71
N LEU A 268 -2.49 -7.42 13.96
CA LEU A 268 -1.06 -7.69 13.97
C LEU A 268 -0.51 -8.01 15.36
N GLY A 269 -1.29 -7.75 16.42
CA GLY A 269 -0.87 -7.97 17.80
C GLY A 269 0.19 -6.97 18.29
N ILE A 270 0.20 -5.76 17.73
CA ILE A 270 1.25 -4.74 17.95
C ILE A 270 0.68 -3.54 18.71
N VAL A 271 1.48 -3.01 19.63
CA VAL A 271 1.27 -1.69 20.22
C VAL A 271 2.39 -0.77 19.73
N SER A 272 2.04 0.42 19.26
CA SER A 272 3.02 1.43 18.83
C SER A 272 2.62 2.82 19.28
N GLY A 273 3.58 3.75 19.35
CA GLY A 273 3.29 5.14 19.70
C GLY A 273 4.26 6.13 19.07
N ASP A 274 3.76 7.33 18.79
CA ASP A 274 4.56 8.49 18.37
C ASP A 274 4.62 9.49 19.51
N LEU A 275 5.83 9.95 19.83
CA LEU A 275 6.10 10.97 20.85
C LEU A 275 6.39 12.31 20.19
N PHE A 276 5.89 13.36 20.83
CA PHE A 276 6.09 14.75 20.40
C PHE A 276 6.43 15.63 21.60
N THR A 277 7.22 16.67 21.38
CA THR A 277 7.35 17.80 22.31
C THR A 277 6.60 18.98 21.70
N GLY A 278 5.47 19.36 22.29
CA GLY A 278 4.47 20.16 21.57
C GLY A 278 4.01 19.42 20.32
N ASP A 279 4.13 20.05 19.15
CA ASP A 279 3.78 19.47 17.85
C ASP A 279 4.99 18.89 17.09
N THR A 280 6.20 19.05 17.63
CA THR A 280 7.42 18.51 17.01
C THR A 280 7.60 17.05 17.37
N TRP A 281 7.66 16.17 16.38
CA TRP A 281 7.97 14.75 16.58
C TRP A 281 9.36 14.58 17.21
N THR A 282 9.46 13.67 18.17
CA THR A 282 10.73 13.39 18.88
C THR A 282 11.16 11.93 18.80
N ASP A 283 10.23 10.98 18.83
CA ASP A 283 10.55 9.56 18.70
C ASP A 283 9.30 8.74 18.37
N SER A 284 9.47 7.48 18.01
CA SER A 284 8.40 6.51 17.85
C SER A 284 8.84 5.15 18.37
N PHE A 285 7.90 4.39 18.94
CA PHE A 285 8.16 3.02 19.37
C PHE A 285 7.13 2.03 18.84
N ARG A 286 7.51 0.76 18.83
CA ARG A 286 6.58 -0.37 18.73
C ARG A 286 7.07 -1.56 19.55
N THR A 287 6.15 -2.43 19.93
CA THR A 287 6.48 -3.74 20.50
C THR A 287 7.19 -4.61 19.47
N SER A 288 8.32 -5.21 19.83
CA SER A 288 9.09 -6.07 18.92
C SER A 288 8.77 -7.57 19.07
N GLY A 289 8.17 -7.96 20.19
CA GLY A 289 7.85 -9.37 20.48
C GLY A 289 6.36 -9.62 20.73
N ALA A 290 6.04 -10.87 21.09
CA ALA A 290 4.69 -11.27 21.44
C ALA A 290 4.20 -10.51 22.69
N LEU A 291 3.08 -9.80 22.54
CA LEU A 291 2.43 -9.08 23.61
C LEU A 291 1.70 -10.04 24.57
N THR A 292 1.92 -9.89 25.87
CA THR A 292 1.12 -10.58 26.88
C THR A 292 -0.12 -9.75 27.18
N VAL A 293 -1.30 -10.24 26.81
CA VAL A 293 -2.58 -9.56 27.05
C VAL A 293 -3.38 -10.33 28.10
N THR A 294 -3.64 -9.68 29.23
CA THR A 294 -4.45 -10.24 30.32
C THR A 294 -5.77 -9.47 30.43
N PRO A 295 -6.90 -10.06 29.98
CA PRO A 295 -8.21 -9.47 30.16
C PRO A 295 -8.69 -9.59 31.62
N SER A 296 -9.52 -8.64 32.04
CA SER A 296 -10.30 -8.69 33.28
C SER A 296 -11.71 -8.15 33.03
N VAL A 297 -12.56 -8.13 34.06
CA VAL A 297 -13.94 -7.62 33.95
C VAL A 297 -13.98 -6.17 33.47
N ASN A 298 -13.01 -5.34 33.89
CA ASN A 298 -13.06 -3.89 33.72
C ASN A 298 -11.90 -3.31 32.90
N ARG A 299 -10.87 -4.10 32.58
CA ARG A 299 -9.69 -3.64 31.84
C ARG A 299 -8.92 -4.78 31.19
N PHE A 300 -8.09 -4.42 30.22
CA PHE A 300 -7.00 -5.24 29.69
C PHE A 300 -5.68 -4.71 30.22
N THR A 301 -4.79 -5.61 30.62
CA THR A 301 -3.40 -5.29 30.97
C THR A 301 -2.49 -5.94 29.94
N LEU A 302 -1.67 -5.10 29.32
CA LEU A 302 -0.77 -5.43 28.22
C LEU A 302 0.65 -5.24 28.73
N ILE A 303 1.47 -6.28 28.64
CA ILE A 303 2.87 -6.26 29.10
C ILE A 303 3.76 -6.79 27.98
N GLN A 304 4.87 -6.10 27.74
CA GLN A 304 5.87 -6.54 26.80
C GLN A 304 7.27 -6.06 27.21
N SER A 305 8.24 -6.98 27.15
CA SER A 305 9.67 -6.74 27.35
C SER A 305 10.38 -6.75 25.98
N GLY A 306 10.68 -5.57 25.42
CA GLY A 306 11.35 -5.37 24.13
C GLY A 306 10.64 -4.37 23.21
N LEU A 307 11.10 -3.12 23.24
CA LEU A 307 10.60 -2.09 22.32
C LEU A 307 11.63 -1.79 21.23
N SER A 308 11.14 -1.66 20.00
CA SER A 308 11.91 -1.06 18.90
C SER A 308 11.60 0.42 18.82
N TRP A 309 12.64 1.25 18.75
CA TRP A 309 12.55 2.70 18.71
C TRP A 309 13.13 3.28 17.43
N ALA A 310 12.64 4.44 17.00
CA ALA A 310 13.21 5.16 15.86
C ALA A 310 14.60 5.73 16.21
N ASN A 311 14.77 6.30 17.40
CA ASN A 311 16.00 6.98 17.82
C ASN A 311 16.77 6.27 18.96
N ASN A 312 16.60 4.95 19.13
CA ASN A 312 17.29 4.12 20.15
C ASN A 312 17.10 4.62 21.60
N SER A 313 15.85 4.66 22.05
CA SER A 313 15.50 4.98 23.44
C SER A 313 15.93 3.89 24.43
N SER A 314 16.16 4.28 25.70
CA SER A 314 16.48 3.36 26.80
C SER A 314 15.26 2.63 27.38
N GLN A 315 14.05 3.01 26.97
CA GLN A 315 12.80 2.39 27.40
C GLN A 315 12.65 1.02 26.72
N THR A 316 12.59 -0.06 27.48
CA THR A 316 12.51 -1.43 26.94
C THR A 316 11.24 -2.16 27.33
N GLU A 317 10.55 -1.70 28.37
CA GLU A 317 9.36 -2.33 28.91
C GLU A 317 8.13 -1.49 28.63
N LEU A 318 7.04 -2.13 28.22
CA LEU A 318 5.72 -1.53 28.07
C LEU A 318 4.75 -2.17 29.07
N PHE A 319 4.09 -1.32 29.86
CA PHE A 319 2.94 -1.68 30.67
C PHE A 319 1.76 -0.77 30.30
N LEU A 320 0.74 -1.34 29.67
CA LEU A 320 -0.42 -0.61 29.19
C LEU A 320 -1.69 -1.18 29.83
N THR A 321 -2.50 -0.30 30.42
CA THR A 321 -3.82 -0.63 30.96
C THR A 321 -4.90 0.03 30.11
N LEU A 322 -5.76 -0.76 29.48
CA LEU A 322 -6.89 -0.30 28.68
C LEU A 322 -8.20 -0.57 29.43
N PRO A 323 -9.04 0.43 29.71
CA PRO A 323 -10.36 0.19 30.31
C PRO A 323 -11.28 -0.55 29.35
N ARG A 324 -12.10 -1.47 29.88
CA ARG A 324 -13.28 -1.99 29.17
C ARG A 324 -14.37 -0.94 29.22
N THR A 325 -14.48 -0.17 28.16
CA THR A 325 -15.46 0.91 28.05
C THR A 325 -16.72 0.42 27.37
N ALA A 326 -17.88 0.72 27.95
CA ALA A 326 -19.15 0.40 27.32
C ALA A 326 -19.28 1.17 25.98
N ALA A 327 -19.84 0.54 24.96
CA ALA A 327 -19.96 1.14 23.64
C ALA A 327 -20.77 2.46 23.64
N THR A 328 -21.68 2.60 24.61
CA THR A 328 -22.54 3.79 24.80
C THR A 328 -21.95 4.86 25.71
N SER A 329 -20.83 4.60 26.39
CA SER A 329 -20.18 5.61 27.23
C SER A 329 -19.62 6.75 26.37
N PRO A 330 -19.66 8.01 26.83
CA PRO A 330 -19.00 9.13 26.16
C PRO A 330 -17.47 8.92 26.09
N GLU A 331 -16.81 9.64 25.19
CA GLU A 331 -15.35 9.65 25.08
C GLU A 331 -14.70 10.16 26.38
N GLY A 332 -13.54 9.60 26.75
CA GLY A 332 -12.83 9.96 28.00
C GLY A 332 -12.41 8.80 28.90
N SER A 333 -12.45 7.56 28.41
CA SER A 333 -11.84 6.43 29.12
C SER A 333 -10.31 6.50 28.99
N ASN A 334 -9.63 6.74 30.11
CA ASN A 334 -8.18 6.87 30.17
C ASN A 334 -7.51 5.50 30.15
N ALA A 335 -6.74 5.24 29.09
CA ALA A 335 -5.69 4.23 29.10
C ALA A 335 -4.49 4.75 29.90
N GLY A 336 -3.87 3.88 30.68
CA GLY A 336 -2.62 4.18 31.39
C GLY A 336 -1.46 3.52 30.69
N LEU A 337 -0.52 4.29 30.15
CA LEU A 337 0.71 3.77 29.56
C LEU A 337 1.90 4.10 30.46
N ILE A 338 2.71 3.08 30.75
CA ILE A 338 4.02 3.23 31.37
C ILE A 338 5.05 2.59 30.45
N LEU A 339 6.08 3.37 30.10
CA LEU A 339 7.28 2.88 29.42
C LEU A 339 8.42 2.96 30.43
N SER A 340 9.13 1.85 30.64
CA SER A 340 10.21 1.75 31.63
C SER A 340 11.51 1.24 31.02
N PRO A 341 12.67 1.68 31.51
CA PRO A 341 13.95 1.07 31.15
C PRO A 341 14.12 -0.26 31.91
N SER A 342 15.00 -1.13 31.41
CA SER A 342 15.35 -2.40 32.07
C SER A 342 16.16 -2.25 33.37
N GLY A 343 16.57 -1.03 33.74
CA GLY A 343 17.41 -0.73 34.91
C GLY A 343 16.97 0.53 35.67
N ALA A 344 17.89 1.13 36.43
CA ALA A 344 17.64 2.33 37.24
C ALA A 344 17.55 3.60 36.38
N GLY A 345 16.49 3.74 35.59
CA GLY A 345 16.18 4.95 34.83
C GLY A 345 14.74 5.41 35.05
N GLN A 346 14.43 6.63 34.61
CA GLN A 346 13.09 7.19 34.79
C GLN A 346 12.10 6.58 33.77
N SER A 347 10.93 6.20 34.26
CA SER A 347 9.82 5.73 33.42
C SER A 347 9.01 6.91 32.87
N LEU A 348 8.49 6.77 31.66
CA LEU A 348 7.50 7.68 31.09
C LEU A 348 6.11 7.16 31.43
N SER A 349 5.23 8.05 31.91
CA SER A 349 3.85 7.70 32.25
C SER A 349 2.89 8.65 31.58
N PHE A 350 1.90 8.10 30.87
CA PHE A 350 0.86 8.84 30.16
C PHE A 350 -0.53 8.36 30.58
N SER A 351 -1.45 9.33 30.70
CA SER A 351 -2.89 9.06 30.69
C SER A 351 -3.41 9.40 29.30
N CYS A 352 -3.89 8.41 28.57
CA CYS A 352 -4.27 8.54 27.16
C CYS A 352 -5.78 8.41 26.99
N ASN A 353 -6.41 9.41 26.37
CA ASN A 353 -7.82 9.39 26.00
C ASN A 353 -8.03 8.63 24.70
N TYR A 354 -9.12 7.86 24.61
CA TYR A 354 -9.51 7.22 23.36
C TYR A 354 -9.85 8.27 22.29
N ALA A 355 -9.24 8.15 21.12
CA ALA A 355 -9.39 9.10 20.01
C ALA A 355 -10.17 8.53 18.81
N GLY A 356 -10.25 7.20 18.65
CA GLY A 356 -10.98 6.58 17.54
C GLY A 356 -10.57 5.14 17.27
N THR A 357 -11.33 4.45 16.42
CA THR A 357 -11.08 3.05 16.03
C THR A 357 -9.97 2.91 14.99
N ALA A 358 -9.74 3.95 14.19
CA ALA A 358 -8.66 3.96 13.21
C ALA A 358 -7.31 4.18 13.90
N LEU A 359 -6.29 3.47 13.43
CA LEU A 359 -4.93 3.54 13.96
C LEU A 359 -4.23 4.81 13.50
N ARG A 360 -4.59 5.33 12.32
CA ARG A 360 -4.21 6.65 11.83
C ARG A 360 -5.41 7.32 11.15
N SER A 361 -5.38 8.64 11.08
CA SER A 361 -6.36 9.42 10.32
C SER A 361 -5.63 10.39 9.41
N VAL A 362 -6.12 10.52 8.19
CA VAL A 362 -5.55 11.38 7.13
C VAL A 362 -6.68 12.20 6.54
N GLU A 363 -6.47 13.49 6.32
CA GLU A 363 -7.43 14.29 5.53
C GLU A 363 -7.02 14.23 4.07
N MET A 364 -8.00 13.89 3.23
CA MET A 364 -7.85 13.77 1.79
C MET A 364 -8.67 14.85 1.12
N GLU A 365 -8.02 15.67 0.30
CA GLU A 365 -8.68 16.61 -0.60
C GLU A 365 -8.68 16.02 -2.00
N THR A 366 -9.85 15.94 -2.63
CA THR A 366 -9.98 15.45 -4.00
C THR A 366 -10.44 16.58 -4.90
N ASP A 367 -9.65 16.86 -5.92
CA ASP A 367 -9.99 17.79 -6.99
C ASP A 367 -10.15 17.00 -8.28
N ALA A 368 -11.11 17.40 -9.11
CA ALA A 368 -11.33 16.80 -10.41
C ALA A 368 -11.48 17.87 -11.48
N LEU A 369 -10.80 17.69 -12.60
CA LEU A 369 -11.02 18.53 -13.77
C LEU A 369 -12.48 18.37 -14.25
N ALA A 370 -13.13 19.48 -14.61
CA ALA A 370 -14.50 19.47 -15.08
C ALA A 370 -14.68 18.52 -16.28
N GLY A 371 -15.58 17.54 -16.14
CA GLY A 371 -15.85 16.50 -17.15
C GLY A 371 -15.26 15.13 -16.81
N GLU A 372 -14.33 15.07 -15.85
CA GLU A 372 -13.75 13.81 -15.38
C GLU A 372 -14.60 13.14 -14.30
N THR A 373 -14.56 11.81 -14.27
CA THR A 373 -15.33 11.01 -13.34
C THR A 373 -14.45 10.58 -12.16
N VAL A 374 -14.90 10.87 -10.94
CA VAL A 374 -14.21 10.40 -9.72
C VAL A 374 -14.79 9.07 -9.28
N PHE A 375 -13.91 8.11 -8.97
CA PHE A 375 -14.32 6.80 -8.44
C PHE A 375 -15.24 6.94 -7.22
N GLN A 376 -16.38 6.24 -7.28
CA GLN A 376 -17.38 6.24 -6.21
C GLN A 376 -17.28 5.00 -5.34
N SER A 377 -17.44 3.84 -5.96
CA SER A 377 -17.45 2.54 -5.29
C SER A 377 -17.32 1.39 -6.29
N TYR A 378 -16.85 0.24 -5.81
CA TYR A 378 -16.78 -1.00 -6.57
C TYR A 378 -17.50 -2.13 -5.83
N ASP A 379 -18.44 -2.80 -6.49
CA ASP A 379 -19.04 -4.04 -5.96
C ASP A 379 -18.16 -5.24 -6.30
N THR A 380 -17.52 -5.80 -5.28
CA THR A 380 -16.63 -6.96 -5.42
C THR A 380 -17.38 -8.26 -5.74
N SER A 381 -18.71 -8.25 -5.84
CA SER A 381 -19.51 -9.34 -6.44
C SER A 381 -19.32 -9.48 -7.95
N LEU A 382 -18.88 -8.41 -8.61
CA LEU A 382 -18.60 -8.39 -10.04
C LEU A 382 -17.26 -9.06 -10.39
N HIS A 383 -16.49 -9.45 -9.38
CA HIS A 383 -15.14 -10.00 -9.49
C HIS A 383 -15.10 -11.50 -9.22
N ILE A 384 -14.26 -12.24 -9.95
CA ILE A 384 -13.87 -13.59 -9.52
C ILE A 384 -12.81 -13.41 -8.43
N GLY A 385 -13.23 -13.41 -7.16
CA GLY A 385 -12.32 -13.38 -6.02
C GLY A 385 -11.90 -14.76 -5.54
N PRO A 386 -10.95 -14.84 -4.58
CA PRO A 386 -10.50 -16.10 -4.03
C PRO A 386 -11.65 -16.90 -3.41
N ARG A 387 -11.55 -18.23 -3.39
CA ARG A 387 -12.63 -19.07 -2.86
C ARG A 387 -12.92 -18.73 -1.39
N GLY A 388 -14.18 -18.43 -1.07
CA GLY A 388 -14.59 -18.00 0.27
C GLY A 388 -14.34 -16.52 0.56
N TYR A 389 -14.00 -15.72 -0.46
CA TYR A 389 -13.94 -14.28 -0.40
C TYR A 389 -15.33 -13.66 -0.21
N ARG A 390 -15.40 -12.57 0.55
CA ARG A 390 -16.64 -11.87 0.84
C ARG A 390 -16.89 -10.81 -0.22
N HIS A 391 -18.04 -10.88 -0.87
CA HIS A 391 -18.56 -9.77 -1.65
C HIS A 391 -18.97 -8.61 -0.73
N ARG A 392 -18.50 -7.42 -1.09
CA ARG A 392 -18.63 -6.14 -0.39
C ARG A 392 -18.55 -5.00 -1.41
N THR A 393 -19.12 -3.86 -1.08
CA THR A 393 -18.97 -2.64 -1.87
C THR A 393 -17.84 -1.79 -1.27
N LEU A 394 -16.78 -1.56 -2.03
CA LEU A 394 -15.61 -0.82 -1.59
C LEU A 394 -15.58 0.58 -2.19
N THR A 395 -15.56 1.60 -1.33
CA THR A 395 -15.04 2.95 -1.62
C THR A 395 -13.56 3.02 -1.23
N ILE A 396 -12.83 4.04 -1.72
CA ILE A 396 -11.44 4.31 -1.29
C ILE A 396 -11.35 4.40 0.24
N ALA A 397 -12.28 5.13 0.86
CA ALA A 397 -12.35 5.28 2.31
C ALA A 397 -12.56 3.94 3.03
N SER A 398 -13.47 3.09 2.55
CA SER A 398 -13.74 1.80 3.17
C SER A 398 -12.58 0.81 3.01
N ALA A 399 -11.88 0.82 1.87
CA ALA A 399 -10.72 -0.03 1.63
C ALA A 399 -9.54 0.35 2.54
N PHE A 400 -9.29 1.64 2.77
CA PHE A 400 -8.30 2.07 3.78
C PHE A 400 -8.76 1.84 5.21
N ALA A 401 -10.08 1.92 5.49
CA ALA A 401 -10.61 1.58 6.80
C ALA A 401 -10.35 0.10 7.16
N GLU A 402 -10.45 -0.83 6.20
CA GLU A 402 -10.03 -2.23 6.37
C GLU A 402 -8.52 -2.34 6.65
N ALA A 403 -7.71 -1.46 6.08
CA ALA A 403 -6.29 -1.33 6.38
C ALA A 403 -6.00 -0.65 7.73
N GLY A 404 -7.01 -0.21 8.48
CA GLY A 404 -6.88 0.45 9.79
C GLY A 404 -6.59 1.96 9.72
N ILE A 405 -6.76 2.58 8.55
CA ILE A 405 -6.49 4.00 8.30
C ILE A 405 -7.81 4.69 7.95
N GLU A 406 -8.11 5.79 8.63
CA GLU A 406 -9.27 6.63 8.31
C GLU A 406 -8.87 7.69 7.29
N LEU A 407 -9.53 7.69 6.13
CA LEU A 407 -9.47 8.79 5.18
C LEU A 407 -10.68 9.71 5.40
N LYS A 408 -10.43 10.90 5.95
CA LYS A 408 -11.42 11.94 6.15
C LYS A 408 -11.61 12.74 4.86
N ASN A 409 -12.85 13.17 4.62
CA ASN A 409 -13.29 13.90 3.43
C ASN A 409 -13.13 13.14 2.09
N ALA A 410 -12.66 11.89 2.11
CA ALA A 410 -12.65 11.02 0.94
C ALA A 410 -14.06 10.90 0.35
N GLY A 411 -14.19 11.22 -0.95
CA GLY A 411 -15.46 11.28 -1.67
C GLY A 411 -16.09 12.67 -1.76
N GLN A 412 -15.58 13.69 -1.07
CA GLN A 412 -15.87 15.09 -1.38
C GLN A 412 -14.94 15.54 -2.51
N VAL A 413 -15.51 16.13 -3.56
CA VAL A 413 -14.78 16.50 -4.76
C VAL A 413 -14.97 17.98 -5.05
N ASN A 414 -13.88 18.71 -5.20
CA ASN A 414 -13.91 20.04 -5.80
C ASN A 414 -13.77 19.91 -7.32
N THR A 415 -14.57 20.68 -8.07
CA THR A 415 -14.45 20.72 -9.52
C THR A 415 -13.54 21.88 -9.93
N VAL A 416 -12.46 21.57 -10.63
CA VAL A 416 -11.60 22.56 -11.29
C VAL A 416 -12.23 22.91 -12.62
N ALA A 417 -12.64 24.17 -12.79
CA ALA A 417 -13.32 24.60 -14.01
C ALA A 417 -12.37 24.51 -15.22
N ASN A 418 -12.79 23.78 -16.25
CA ASN A 418 -12.09 23.73 -17.53
C ASN A 418 -12.64 24.83 -18.45
N THR A 419 -11.82 25.82 -18.74
CA THR A 419 -12.14 26.97 -19.61
C THR A 419 -11.45 26.91 -20.97
N SER A 420 -10.71 25.84 -21.26
CA SER A 420 -9.71 25.81 -22.34
C SER A 420 -10.09 24.97 -23.57
N GLY A 421 -10.99 23.99 -23.45
CA GLY A 421 -11.54 23.25 -24.60
C GLY A 421 -10.60 22.28 -25.35
N ASP A 422 -9.31 22.22 -25.00
CA ASP A 422 -8.29 21.39 -25.66
C ASP A 422 -8.09 20.01 -24.99
N ASP A 423 -7.37 19.09 -25.65
CA ASP A 423 -6.86 17.84 -25.03
C ASP A 423 -5.74 18.21 -24.04
N LEU A 424 -6.12 18.36 -22.78
CA LEU A 424 -5.24 18.78 -21.69
C LEU A 424 -4.37 17.60 -21.27
N GLN A 425 -3.10 17.55 -21.68
CA GLN A 425 -2.17 16.53 -21.20
C GLN A 425 -1.31 17.12 -20.10
N TRP A 426 -1.15 16.40 -18.98
CA TRP A 426 -0.49 16.92 -17.79
C TRP A 426 0.94 16.38 -17.66
N SER A 427 1.90 17.29 -17.63
CA SER A 427 3.26 16.97 -17.19
C SER A 427 3.34 16.89 -15.66
N ILE A 428 4.32 16.17 -15.15
CA ILE A 428 4.63 16.09 -13.71
C ILE A 428 4.89 17.49 -13.14
N ALA A 429 5.55 18.37 -13.92
CA ALA A 429 5.79 19.75 -13.53
C ALA A 429 4.49 20.53 -13.32
N GLU A 430 3.51 20.37 -14.20
CA GLU A 430 2.18 21.00 -14.09
C GLU A 430 1.37 20.39 -12.93
N LEU A 431 1.43 19.07 -12.72
CA LEU A 431 0.76 18.42 -11.59
C LEU A 431 1.31 18.92 -10.24
N HIS A 432 2.63 19.02 -10.12
CA HIS A 432 3.25 19.55 -8.91
C HIS A 432 2.96 21.05 -8.72
N ALA A 433 3.01 21.86 -9.79
CA ALA A 433 2.60 23.26 -9.74
C ALA A 433 1.13 23.40 -9.30
N ALA A 434 0.23 22.60 -9.86
CA ALA A 434 -1.18 22.56 -9.52
C ALA A 434 -1.42 22.18 -8.05
N MET A 435 -0.73 21.15 -7.55
CA MET A 435 -0.81 20.78 -6.13
C MET A 435 -0.39 21.95 -5.24
N THR A 436 0.79 22.52 -5.46
CA THR A 436 1.32 23.58 -4.59
C THR A 436 0.44 24.85 -4.58
N ALA A 437 -0.29 25.11 -5.68
CA ALA A 437 -1.16 26.27 -5.82
C ALA A 437 -2.61 26.05 -5.35
N ASN A 438 -3.16 24.84 -5.55
CA ASN A 438 -4.60 24.60 -5.35
C ASN A 438 -4.92 23.72 -4.14
N PHE A 439 -4.00 22.85 -3.72
CA PHE A 439 -4.25 21.99 -2.55
C PHE A 439 -4.36 22.85 -1.29
N SER A 440 -5.56 23.03 -0.77
CA SER A 440 -5.84 24.02 0.28
C SER A 440 -5.11 23.73 1.61
N LEU A 441 -4.78 22.45 1.82
CA LEU A 441 -4.07 21.93 2.98
C LEU A 441 -2.56 21.76 2.71
N HIS A 442 -2.05 22.16 1.54
CA HIS A 442 -0.64 22.02 1.18
C HIS A 442 0.26 22.79 2.12
N ARG A 443 1.28 22.12 2.65
CA ARG A 443 2.37 22.70 3.41
C ARG A 443 3.60 21.88 3.08
N ASP A 444 4.72 22.56 2.86
CA ASP A 444 6.03 21.93 2.79
C ASP A 444 6.48 21.52 4.21
N ALA A 445 5.78 20.55 4.78
CA ALA A 445 6.02 19.97 6.11
C ALA A 445 5.44 18.55 6.21
N GLU A 446 5.85 17.83 7.25
CA GLU A 446 5.24 16.55 7.64
C GLU A 446 3.79 16.73 8.08
N GLN A 447 2.84 16.11 7.37
CA GLN A 447 1.42 16.25 7.70
C GLN A 447 0.57 15.07 7.21
N TRP A 448 -0.50 14.76 7.97
CA TRP A 448 -1.51 13.77 7.56
C TRP A 448 -2.55 14.41 6.62
N ARG A 449 -2.06 14.96 5.50
CA ARG A 449 -2.81 15.65 4.46
C ARG A 449 -2.36 15.13 3.10
N VAL A 450 -3.31 14.76 2.26
CA VAL A 450 -3.04 14.24 0.92
C VAL A 450 -3.98 14.88 -0.09
N TRP A 451 -3.47 15.11 -1.30
CA TRP A 451 -4.19 15.65 -2.43
C TRP A 451 -4.33 14.58 -3.52
N THR A 452 -5.52 14.49 -4.09
CA THR A 452 -5.81 13.60 -5.21
C THR A 452 -6.40 14.41 -6.33
N PHE A 453 -5.75 14.39 -7.48
CA PHE A 453 -6.22 15.09 -8.66
C PHE A 453 -6.68 14.12 -9.74
N VAL A 454 -7.97 14.14 -10.05
CA VAL A 454 -8.55 13.36 -11.14
C VAL A 454 -8.55 14.21 -12.39
N THR A 455 -7.75 13.81 -13.37
CA THR A 455 -7.52 14.58 -14.58
C THR A 455 -7.53 13.67 -15.80
N THR A 456 -7.25 14.23 -16.97
CA THR A 456 -7.27 13.59 -18.29
C THR A 456 -6.16 12.55 -18.46
N ARG A 457 -5.02 12.92 -19.05
CA ARG A 457 -3.89 12.03 -19.37
C ARG A 457 -2.57 12.72 -19.03
N SER A 458 -1.49 11.96 -18.89
CA SER A 458 -0.14 12.53 -18.75
C SER A 458 0.52 12.78 -20.10
N SER A 459 1.29 13.86 -20.23
CA SER A 459 2.21 14.07 -21.37
C SER A 459 3.55 13.37 -21.18
N ASP A 460 3.97 13.15 -19.92
CA ASP A 460 5.21 12.46 -19.58
C ASP A 460 5.06 10.93 -19.54
N MET A 461 3.83 10.46 -19.28
CA MET A 461 3.50 9.06 -19.02
C MET A 461 2.17 8.73 -19.70
N TYR A 462 2.14 8.83 -21.03
CA TYR A 462 0.90 8.82 -21.81
C TYR A 462 -0.06 7.67 -21.52
N HIS A 463 0.44 6.52 -21.06
CA HIS A 463 -0.35 5.33 -20.74
C HIS A 463 -0.52 5.02 -19.25
N ALA A 464 -0.02 5.85 -18.34
CA ALA A 464 -0.17 5.62 -16.90
C ALA A 464 -1.64 5.75 -16.48
N ALA A 465 -2.10 4.91 -15.56
CA ALA A 465 -3.42 5.03 -14.95
C ALA A 465 -3.42 6.03 -13.78
N GLY A 466 -2.30 6.12 -13.06
CA GLY A 466 -2.07 7.05 -11.97
C GLY A 466 -0.59 7.32 -11.76
N VAL A 467 -0.28 8.28 -10.88
CA VAL A 467 1.09 8.57 -10.45
C VAL A 467 1.09 9.33 -9.12
N MET A 468 1.97 8.94 -8.19
CA MET A 468 2.45 9.82 -7.13
C MET A 468 3.57 10.73 -7.69
N PHE A 469 3.22 11.96 -8.04
CA PHE A 469 4.10 12.89 -8.75
C PHE A 469 4.93 13.79 -7.83
N ASP A 470 4.51 13.95 -6.57
CA ASP A 470 5.12 14.88 -5.64
C ASP A 470 6.28 14.23 -4.88
N ILE A 471 7.50 14.54 -5.33
CA ILE A 471 8.74 14.02 -4.76
C ILE A 471 9.72 15.10 -4.28
N PHE A 472 9.26 16.36 -4.19
CA PHE A 472 10.10 17.50 -3.79
C PHE A 472 9.75 18.00 -2.40
N GLY A 473 10.72 18.62 -1.73
CA GLY A 473 10.54 19.11 -0.37
C GLY A 473 9.98 18.02 0.54
N SER A 474 8.92 18.36 1.26
CA SER A 474 8.09 17.42 2.02
C SER A 474 7.16 16.66 1.07
N HIS A 475 7.73 15.73 0.31
CA HIS A 475 7.09 14.91 -0.72
C HIS A 475 5.97 13.97 -0.23
N ARG A 476 5.44 13.14 -1.14
CA ARG A 476 4.43 12.11 -0.89
C ARG A 476 3.08 12.71 -0.47
N GLN A 477 2.76 13.94 -0.90
CA GLN A 477 1.49 14.57 -0.56
C GLN A 477 0.47 14.56 -1.70
N GLY A 478 0.87 14.25 -2.93
CA GLY A 478 0.00 14.33 -4.11
C GLY A 478 0.01 13.08 -4.98
N ILE A 479 -1.18 12.68 -5.42
CA ILE A 479 -1.38 11.69 -6.50
C ILE A 479 -2.25 12.25 -7.61
N ALA A 480 -2.03 11.79 -8.84
CA ALA A 480 -2.92 12.02 -9.97
C ALA A 480 -3.50 10.70 -10.46
N VAL A 481 -4.76 10.73 -10.90
CA VAL A 481 -5.44 9.61 -11.56
C VAL A 481 -5.91 10.10 -12.93
N PHE A 482 -5.52 9.37 -13.98
CA PHE A 482 -5.74 9.74 -15.39
C PHE A 482 -7.01 9.08 -15.92
N ASN A 483 -8.16 9.76 -15.75
CA ASN A 483 -9.48 9.29 -16.12
C ASN A 483 -9.61 8.99 -17.62
N SER A 484 -8.94 9.76 -18.49
CA SER A 484 -8.96 9.50 -19.94
C SER A 484 -8.36 8.13 -20.25
N ASN A 485 -7.24 7.78 -19.62
CA ASN A 485 -6.59 6.48 -19.85
C ASN A 485 -7.42 5.32 -19.30
N LEU A 486 -8.05 5.49 -18.14
CA LEU A 486 -8.99 4.51 -17.59
C LEU A 486 -10.24 4.35 -18.47
N ARG A 487 -10.71 5.42 -19.10
CA ARG A 487 -11.83 5.40 -20.03
C ARG A 487 -11.46 4.69 -21.33
N ASP A 488 -10.30 5.01 -21.90
CA ASP A 488 -9.79 4.42 -23.14
C ASP A 488 -9.56 2.91 -23.01
N THR A 489 -9.21 2.44 -21.80
CA THR A 489 -9.05 1.01 -21.46
C THR A 489 -10.34 0.36 -20.94
N ASN A 490 -11.45 1.10 -20.89
CA ASN A 490 -12.74 0.64 -20.35
C ASN A 490 -12.64 0.05 -18.92
N THR A 491 -11.83 0.70 -18.08
CA THR A 491 -11.59 0.32 -16.68
C THR A 491 -12.31 1.19 -15.66
N ILE A 492 -13.00 2.25 -16.09
CA ILE A 492 -13.88 3.04 -15.23
C ILE A 492 -14.96 2.16 -14.57
N GLY A 493 -15.10 2.31 -13.26
CA GLY A 493 -16.06 1.63 -12.40
C GLY A 493 -15.70 0.19 -12.04
N ASN A 494 -14.54 -0.32 -12.46
CA ASN A 494 -14.12 -1.70 -12.20
C ASN A 494 -13.09 -1.83 -11.06
N ALA A 495 -12.60 -3.05 -10.81
CA ALA A 495 -11.60 -3.33 -9.78
C ALA A 495 -10.25 -2.61 -10.02
N PHE A 496 -9.88 -2.39 -11.28
CA PHE A 496 -8.64 -1.73 -11.68
C PHE A 496 -8.65 -0.23 -11.39
N GLU A 497 -9.80 0.45 -11.54
CA GLU A 497 -9.91 1.85 -11.10
C GLU A 497 -9.69 1.95 -9.57
N LEU A 498 -10.39 1.14 -8.77
CA LEU A 498 -10.16 1.08 -7.31
C LEU A 498 -8.68 0.77 -7.00
N PHE A 499 -8.11 -0.20 -7.70
CA PHE A 499 -6.71 -0.59 -7.55
C PHE A 499 -5.77 0.58 -7.78
N THR A 500 -6.00 1.37 -8.84
CA THR A 500 -5.17 2.55 -9.17
C THR A 500 -5.14 3.53 -8.00
N TYR A 501 -6.31 3.93 -7.47
CA TYR A 501 -6.34 4.84 -6.31
C TYR A 501 -5.62 4.24 -5.08
N MET A 502 -5.86 2.97 -4.77
CA MET A 502 -5.25 2.32 -3.61
C MET A 502 -3.73 2.18 -3.74
N HIS A 503 -3.25 1.91 -4.97
CA HIS A 503 -1.85 1.77 -5.32
C HIS A 503 -1.10 3.09 -5.15
N GLU A 504 -1.59 4.17 -5.77
CA GLU A 504 -0.95 5.49 -5.69
C GLU A 504 -0.96 6.03 -4.26
N LEU A 505 -2.06 5.84 -3.52
CA LEU A 505 -2.12 6.18 -2.09
C LEU A 505 -1.17 5.31 -1.25
N GLY A 506 -0.88 4.07 -1.67
CA GLY A 506 0.15 3.24 -1.05
C GLY A 506 1.53 3.90 -1.12
N HIS A 507 1.90 4.48 -2.27
CA HIS A 507 3.15 5.23 -2.43
C HIS A 507 3.21 6.48 -1.54
N VAL A 508 2.10 7.18 -1.38
CA VAL A 508 1.97 8.32 -0.45
C VAL A 508 2.33 7.90 0.99
N PHE A 509 1.93 6.71 1.43
CA PHE A 509 2.33 6.15 2.72
C PHE A 509 3.69 5.45 2.73
N ASN A 510 4.52 5.75 1.73
CA ASN A 510 5.88 5.26 1.58
C ASN A 510 5.95 3.72 1.50
N ILE A 511 5.06 3.13 0.70
CA ILE A 511 5.13 1.71 0.36
C ILE A 511 5.66 1.57 -1.07
N ALA A 512 6.69 0.75 -1.23
CA ALA A 512 7.26 0.45 -2.54
C ALA A 512 6.51 -0.68 -3.24
N HIS A 513 6.71 -0.81 -4.55
CA HIS A 513 6.29 -1.99 -5.30
C HIS A 513 6.82 -3.27 -4.68
N SER A 514 6.05 -4.35 -4.85
CA SER A 514 6.33 -5.63 -4.20
C SER A 514 7.72 -6.19 -4.54
N TRP A 515 8.17 -6.06 -5.80
CA TRP A 515 9.51 -6.46 -6.23
C TRP A 515 10.62 -5.47 -5.89
N GLU A 516 10.28 -4.20 -5.62
CA GLU A 516 11.26 -3.15 -5.28
C GLU A 516 11.58 -3.10 -3.78
N LYS A 517 10.83 -3.82 -2.94
CA LYS A 517 11.05 -3.85 -1.48
C LYS A 517 12.49 -4.23 -1.09
N ALA A 518 13.23 -4.98 -1.91
CA ALA A 518 14.65 -5.28 -1.65
C ALA A 518 15.61 -4.12 -1.98
N LEU A 519 15.17 -3.10 -2.72
CA LEU A 519 15.97 -1.94 -3.14
C LEU A 519 15.81 -0.73 -2.20
N ILE A 520 14.84 -0.77 -1.29
CA ILE A 520 14.59 0.29 -0.30
C ILE A 520 15.67 0.25 0.80
N VAL A 521 15.79 1.32 1.59
CA VAL A 521 16.83 1.43 2.63
C VAL A 521 16.22 1.57 4.03
N PRO A 522 16.39 0.60 4.96
CA PRO A 522 16.97 -0.73 4.75
C PRO A 522 16.05 -1.64 3.91
N PRO A 523 16.59 -2.65 3.20
CA PRO A 523 15.78 -3.58 2.40
C PRO A 523 14.67 -4.23 3.22
N ALA A 524 13.48 -4.33 2.65
CA ALA A 524 12.36 -5.06 3.22
C ALA A 524 12.23 -6.48 2.66
N PRO A 525 11.57 -7.39 3.40
CA PRO A 525 11.29 -8.74 2.93
C PRO A 525 10.51 -8.71 1.60
N LEU A 526 10.94 -9.54 0.67
CA LEU A 526 10.19 -9.82 -0.55
C LEU A 526 9.18 -10.94 -0.27
N GLY A 527 8.00 -10.83 -0.88
CA GLY A 527 7.03 -11.92 -0.95
C GLY A 527 7.47 -13.05 -1.87
N PRO A 528 6.56 -14.01 -2.16
CA PRO A 528 6.82 -15.11 -3.08
C PRO A 528 7.36 -14.60 -4.44
N ASN A 529 8.23 -15.41 -5.07
CA ASN A 529 8.85 -15.08 -6.35
C ASN A 529 9.46 -13.66 -6.40
N ASN A 530 10.29 -13.31 -5.41
CA ASN A 530 10.93 -12.00 -5.30
C ASN A 530 9.92 -10.82 -5.30
N GLY A 531 8.75 -10.99 -4.70
CA GLY A 531 7.69 -9.99 -4.64
C GLY A 531 6.71 -10.00 -5.81
N TYR A 532 7.02 -10.66 -6.93
CA TYR A 532 6.08 -10.79 -8.05
C TYR A 532 4.89 -11.70 -7.73
N GLY A 533 5.01 -12.58 -6.72
CA GLY A 533 3.92 -13.44 -6.26
C GLY A 533 3.05 -12.82 -5.17
N ASP A 534 3.27 -11.55 -4.79
CA ASP A 534 2.45 -10.88 -3.78
C ASP A 534 1.04 -10.57 -4.29
N LEU A 535 0.03 -10.88 -3.48
CA LEU A 535 -1.36 -10.47 -3.71
C LEU A 535 -1.62 -9.19 -2.92
N SER A 536 -1.20 -8.06 -3.49
CA SER A 536 -1.24 -6.73 -2.86
C SER A 536 -1.70 -5.65 -3.83
N TRP A 537 -2.22 -4.55 -3.29
CA TRP A 537 -2.35 -3.29 -4.01
C TRP A 537 -1.02 -2.81 -4.60
N MET A 538 0.13 -3.21 -4.03
CA MET A 538 1.46 -2.78 -4.46
C MET A 538 2.13 -3.76 -5.44
N ASN A 539 1.37 -4.61 -6.13
CA ASN A 539 1.88 -5.48 -7.18
C ASN A 539 1.11 -5.25 -8.48
N TYR A 540 1.78 -5.31 -9.63
CA TYR A 540 1.09 -5.17 -10.90
C TYR A 540 0.35 -6.47 -11.25
N PRO A 541 -0.96 -6.41 -11.53
CA PRO A 541 -1.76 -7.61 -11.81
C PRO A 541 -1.14 -8.49 -12.90
N SER A 542 -0.61 -7.86 -13.92
CA SER A 542 0.06 -8.44 -15.07
C SER A 542 1.41 -9.09 -14.82
N SER A 543 2.21 -8.48 -13.95
CA SER A 543 3.53 -8.99 -13.55
C SER A 543 3.41 -10.07 -12.46
N TYR A 544 2.18 -10.37 -12.02
CA TYR A 544 1.92 -11.41 -11.04
C TYR A 544 2.46 -12.76 -11.52
N ALA A 545 3.28 -13.39 -10.71
CA ALA A 545 3.81 -14.71 -10.98
C ALA A 545 4.12 -15.44 -9.67
N ASN A 546 3.42 -16.54 -9.42
CA ASN A 546 3.58 -17.40 -8.26
C ASN A 546 3.46 -18.88 -8.67
N GLY A 547 4.56 -19.43 -9.19
CA GLY A 547 4.58 -20.78 -9.76
C GLY A 547 3.68 -20.87 -11.00
N ASP A 548 2.78 -21.85 -11.03
CA ASP A 548 1.87 -22.08 -12.17
C ASP A 548 0.73 -21.03 -12.27
N ARG A 549 0.64 -20.08 -11.34
CA ARG A 549 -0.33 -18.99 -11.34
C ARG A 549 0.35 -17.69 -11.71
N ALA A 550 0.10 -17.17 -12.90
CA ALA A 550 0.74 -15.95 -13.42
C ALA A 550 -0.22 -15.08 -14.26
N ALA A 551 0.16 -13.83 -14.50
CA ALA A 551 -0.60 -12.82 -15.22
C ALA A 551 -1.89 -12.32 -14.51
N ALA A 552 -2.46 -11.26 -15.09
CA ALA A 552 -3.58 -10.50 -14.52
C ALA A 552 -4.79 -11.37 -14.18
N GLY A 553 -5.12 -12.35 -15.03
CA GLY A 553 -6.27 -13.24 -14.78
C GLY A 553 -6.14 -14.02 -13.46
N HIS A 554 -4.94 -14.56 -13.18
CA HIS A 554 -4.69 -15.29 -11.93
C HIS A 554 -4.54 -14.35 -10.73
N PHE A 555 -3.89 -13.19 -10.92
CA PHE A 555 -3.85 -12.17 -9.86
C PHE A 555 -5.24 -11.83 -9.37
N TRP A 556 -6.12 -11.45 -10.29
CA TRP A 556 -7.49 -11.07 -9.98
C TRP A 556 -8.26 -12.22 -9.31
N GLN A 557 -8.13 -13.45 -9.81
CA GLN A 557 -8.76 -14.64 -9.19
C GLN A 557 -8.39 -14.85 -7.72
N ASP A 558 -7.17 -14.48 -7.33
CA ASP A 558 -6.65 -14.76 -5.98
C ASP A 558 -6.58 -13.50 -5.10
N PHE A 559 -6.67 -12.31 -5.68
CA PHE A 559 -6.48 -11.05 -4.96
C PHE A 559 -7.70 -10.68 -4.13
N ALA A 560 -7.47 -10.59 -2.81
CA ALA A 560 -8.49 -10.26 -1.82
C ALA A 560 -8.69 -8.74 -1.62
N LEU A 561 -8.23 -7.90 -2.56
CA LEU A 561 -8.33 -6.44 -2.50
C LEU A 561 -7.83 -5.89 -1.15
N SER A 562 -6.61 -6.27 -0.75
CA SER A 562 -6.03 -5.91 0.54
C SER A 562 -4.50 -5.79 0.47
N PHE A 563 -3.91 -5.02 1.38
CA PHE A 563 -2.46 -5.02 1.60
C PHE A 563 -1.98 -6.34 2.22
N THR A 564 -0.71 -6.68 2.03
CA THR A 564 -0.02 -7.77 2.75
C THR A 564 0.13 -7.44 4.25
N ASP A 565 0.44 -8.44 5.09
CA ASP A 565 0.63 -8.21 6.53
C ASP A 565 1.80 -7.27 6.84
N ASP A 566 2.87 -7.28 6.02
CA ASP A 566 4.03 -6.41 6.21
C ASP A 566 3.73 -4.96 5.82
N GLU A 567 2.93 -4.75 4.77
CA GLU A 567 2.43 -3.44 4.38
C GLU A 567 1.42 -2.89 5.40
N LEU A 568 0.52 -3.72 5.91
CA LEU A 568 -0.35 -3.35 7.03
C LEU A 568 0.47 -2.97 8.27
N ARG A 569 1.56 -3.70 8.56
CA ARG A 569 2.44 -3.37 9.68
C ARG A 569 3.08 -2.00 9.48
N HIS A 570 3.54 -1.68 8.28
CA HIS A 570 4.08 -0.37 7.93
C HIS A 570 3.03 0.74 8.09
N LEU A 571 1.86 0.60 7.46
CA LEU A 571 0.77 1.57 7.55
C LEU A 571 0.35 1.86 8.99
N ARG A 572 0.15 0.79 9.79
CA ARG A 572 -0.41 0.89 11.14
C ARG A 572 0.63 1.21 12.21
N HIS A 573 1.85 0.67 12.08
CA HIS A 573 2.86 0.68 13.14
C HIS A 573 4.26 1.10 12.69
N GLY A 574 4.42 1.57 11.44
CA GLY A 574 5.59 2.30 10.97
C GLY A 574 5.93 3.45 11.91
N PHE A 575 7.21 3.75 12.08
CA PHE A 575 7.61 4.95 12.82
C PHE A 575 7.09 6.19 12.09
N TYR A 576 6.80 7.26 12.82
CA TYR A 576 6.06 8.42 12.33
C TYR A 576 6.53 8.90 10.94
N ARG A 577 7.82 9.26 10.85
CA ARG A 577 8.45 9.77 9.62
C ARG A 577 8.53 8.75 8.49
N HIS A 578 8.42 7.46 8.79
CA HIS A 578 8.46 6.41 7.77
C HIS A 578 7.14 6.31 7.01
N VAL A 579 6.05 6.83 7.58
CA VAL A 579 4.68 6.67 7.04
C VAL A 579 4.05 8.00 6.67
N ILE A 580 4.22 9.04 7.52
CA ILE A 580 3.54 10.33 7.32
C ILE A 580 3.93 10.97 5.98
N PRO A 581 2.97 11.48 5.17
CA PRO A 581 3.27 12.35 4.04
C PRO A 581 4.18 13.53 4.47
N GLY A 582 5.15 13.88 3.64
CA GLY A 582 6.18 14.87 3.97
C GLY A 582 7.28 14.39 4.91
N GLY A 583 7.24 13.13 5.37
CA GLY A 583 8.29 12.52 6.20
C GLY A 583 9.53 12.12 5.42
N ASN A 584 10.12 10.97 5.76
CA ASN A 584 11.29 10.44 5.07
C ASN A 584 11.09 10.37 3.56
N ILE A 585 12.19 10.54 2.82
CA ILE A 585 12.27 10.32 1.37
C ILE A 585 11.62 8.99 1.03
N TYR A 586 10.80 9.00 -0.03
CA TYR A 586 10.18 7.77 -0.55
C TYR A 586 11.22 6.65 -0.64
N GLY A 587 10.88 5.39 -0.38
CA GLY A 587 11.84 4.28 -0.41
C GLY A 587 12.89 4.28 0.72
N SER A 588 12.95 5.31 1.57
CA SER A 588 13.71 5.26 2.82
C SER A 588 12.78 4.80 3.94
N HIS A 589 13.15 3.70 4.58
CA HIS A 589 12.42 3.04 5.65
C HIS A 589 10.97 2.68 5.25
N ALA A 590 10.79 2.32 3.97
CA ALA A 590 9.50 2.11 3.29
C ALA A 590 8.83 0.75 3.56
N ALA A 591 9.26 0.03 4.59
CA ALA A 591 8.58 -1.15 5.13
C ALA A 591 9.14 -1.56 6.50
N LEU A 592 8.33 -2.30 7.27
CA LEU A 592 8.70 -2.81 8.59
C LEU A 592 8.99 -4.31 8.60
N ILE A 593 10.19 -4.68 9.04
CA ILE A 593 10.69 -6.06 9.13
C ILE A 593 10.26 -6.71 10.46
N ASN A 594 9.87 -7.99 10.42
CA ASN A 594 9.84 -8.90 11.57
C ASN A 594 11.14 -9.72 11.59
N ASP A 595 11.91 -9.63 12.67
CA ASP A 595 13.06 -10.47 13.08
C ASP A 595 13.64 -11.47 12.04
N ALA A 596 14.28 -10.95 10.98
CA ALA A 596 15.17 -11.71 10.10
C ALA A 596 16.49 -10.93 9.88
N PRO A 597 17.66 -11.60 9.82
CA PRO A 597 18.95 -10.94 9.91
C PRO A 597 19.42 -10.29 8.61
N SER A 598 20.10 -9.16 8.84
CA SER A 598 21.17 -8.52 8.06
C SER A 598 20.80 -7.67 6.84
N PRO A 599 21.42 -6.47 6.71
CA PRO A 599 21.40 -5.70 5.48
C PRO A 599 22.09 -6.53 4.40
N GLY A 600 21.31 -7.01 3.43
CA GLY A 600 21.88 -7.29 2.13
C GLY A 600 22.47 -5.97 1.64
N ALA A 601 23.80 -5.85 1.60
CA ALA A 601 24.43 -4.94 0.66
C ALA A 601 23.72 -5.16 -0.68
N LEU A 602 23.38 -4.08 -1.39
CA LEU A 602 22.70 -4.12 -2.67
C LEU A 602 23.45 -5.10 -3.57
N THR A 603 23.02 -6.36 -3.54
CA THR A 603 23.76 -7.45 -4.19
C THR A 603 23.22 -7.37 -5.58
N LEU A 604 23.95 -6.65 -6.44
CA LEU A 604 23.75 -6.77 -7.87
C LEU A 604 23.61 -8.26 -8.15
N PRO A 605 22.53 -8.70 -8.81
CA PRO A 605 22.36 -10.11 -9.11
C PRO A 605 23.66 -10.61 -9.75
N GLY A 606 24.12 -11.80 -9.35
CA GLY A 606 25.04 -12.52 -10.23
C GLY A 606 24.37 -12.58 -11.60
N ALA A 607 25.12 -12.37 -12.68
CA ALA A 607 24.60 -12.35 -14.04
C ALA A 607 23.77 -13.64 -14.28
N ALA A 608 22.45 -13.55 -14.11
CA ALA A 608 21.53 -14.55 -14.60
C ALA A 608 21.30 -14.14 -16.04
N GLU A 609 22.22 -14.52 -16.92
CA GLU A 609 22.16 -14.15 -18.33
C GLU A 609 20.80 -14.59 -18.87
N ASP A 610 19.94 -13.64 -19.27
CA ASP A 610 18.97 -13.97 -20.31
C ASP A 610 19.79 -14.23 -21.56
N PRO A 611 19.92 -15.49 -22.02
CA PRO A 611 20.77 -15.78 -23.16
C PRO A 611 20.28 -15.10 -24.44
N GLY A 612 19.05 -14.56 -24.49
CA GLY A 612 18.46 -13.90 -25.64
C GLY A 612 18.69 -12.38 -25.73
N LEU A 613 19.08 -11.71 -24.64
CA LEU A 613 19.18 -10.24 -24.58
C LEU A 613 20.50 -9.77 -23.95
N ALA A 614 20.99 -8.60 -24.37
CA ALA A 614 22.15 -7.94 -23.83
C ALA A 614 21.84 -6.45 -23.57
N LEU A 615 22.15 -5.97 -22.36
CA LEU A 615 21.99 -4.58 -21.95
C LEU A 615 23.36 -3.88 -21.92
N SER A 616 23.44 -2.65 -22.43
CA SER A 616 24.66 -1.84 -22.38
C SER A 616 24.37 -0.37 -22.09
N LEU A 617 25.37 0.32 -21.51
CA LEU A 617 25.33 1.75 -21.18
C LEU A 617 26.30 2.53 -22.09
N GLY A 618 25.77 3.40 -22.95
CA GLY A 618 26.50 4.24 -23.93
C GLY A 618 26.50 5.75 -23.61
N GLY A 619 27.15 6.56 -24.44
CA GLY A 619 27.30 8.02 -24.25
C GLY A 619 28.67 8.48 -23.76
N LYS A 620 28.77 9.69 -23.18
CA LYS A 620 30.02 10.32 -22.69
C LYS A 620 30.60 9.62 -21.46
N GLN A 621 31.93 9.62 -21.31
CA GLN A 621 32.62 9.04 -20.14
C GLN A 621 33.17 10.08 -19.16
N ILE A 622 33.42 11.31 -19.62
CA ILE A 622 34.03 12.37 -18.82
C ILE A 622 33.08 13.57 -18.83
N PHE A 623 32.69 14.04 -17.65
CA PHE A 623 31.75 15.13 -17.45
C PHE A 623 32.43 16.30 -16.72
N GLY A 624 32.02 17.52 -17.05
CA GLY A 624 32.32 18.77 -16.33
C GLY A 624 31.79 18.77 -14.90
N TYR A 625 32.36 19.61 -14.05
CA TYR A 625 31.76 19.89 -12.74
C TYR A 625 30.38 20.54 -12.95
N GLY A 626 29.33 19.94 -12.37
CA GLY A 626 27.94 20.35 -12.57
C GLY A 626 27.35 20.02 -13.95
N GLU A 627 28.08 19.33 -14.84
CA GLU A 627 27.50 18.87 -16.12
C GLU A 627 26.42 17.81 -15.85
N PRO A 628 25.19 17.99 -16.38
CA PRO A 628 24.13 16.99 -16.26
C PRO A 628 24.55 15.65 -16.86
N VAL A 629 24.55 14.59 -16.04
CA VAL A 629 24.97 13.26 -16.48
C VAL A 629 23.82 12.52 -17.16
N VAL A 630 24.03 12.13 -18.40
CA VAL A 630 23.10 11.34 -19.21
C VAL A 630 23.78 10.06 -19.70
N ALA A 631 23.06 8.95 -19.71
CA ALA A 631 23.52 7.68 -20.26
C ALA A 631 22.53 7.14 -21.31
N GLU A 632 23.07 6.58 -22.38
CA GLU A 632 22.29 5.82 -23.37
C GLU A 632 22.10 4.39 -22.86
N LEU A 633 20.86 3.93 -22.83
CA LEU A 633 20.50 2.54 -22.60
C LEU A 633 20.32 1.86 -23.95
N LYS A 634 20.94 0.70 -24.13
CA LYS A 634 20.76 -0.12 -25.32
C LYS A 634 20.45 -1.56 -24.93
N LEU A 635 19.27 -2.03 -25.30
CA LEU A 635 18.84 -3.42 -25.14
C LEU A 635 18.86 -4.12 -26.51
N THR A 636 19.69 -5.15 -26.66
CA THR A 636 19.98 -5.79 -27.95
C THR A 636 19.68 -7.28 -27.90
N ARG A 637 19.18 -7.85 -29.00
CA ARG A 637 19.08 -9.31 -29.14
C ARG A 637 20.46 -9.94 -29.30
N THR A 638 20.73 -11.05 -28.63
CA THR A 638 21.97 -11.83 -28.80
C THR A 638 21.91 -12.77 -30.01
N GLY A 639 20.71 -13.05 -30.51
CA GLY A 639 20.44 -14.01 -31.58
C GLY A 639 20.23 -15.46 -31.10
N VAL A 640 20.43 -15.78 -29.81
CA VAL A 640 20.28 -17.15 -29.29
C VAL A 640 18.83 -17.64 -29.37
N ARG A 641 17.85 -16.75 -29.17
CA ARG A 641 16.41 -17.05 -29.20
C ARG A 641 15.72 -16.66 -30.52
N GLY A 642 16.47 -16.16 -31.51
CA GLY A 642 15.89 -15.57 -32.71
C GLY A 642 15.26 -14.20 -32.42
N ASP A 643 14.01 -14.01 -32.85
CA ASP A 643 13.25 -12.78 -32.59
C ASP A 643 12.77 -12.73 -31.15
N VAL A 644 12.91 -11.58 -30.48
CA VAL A 644 12.60 -11.42 -29.05
C VAL A 644 11.67 -10.24 -28.84
N THR A 645 10.51 -10.49 -28.22
CA THR A 645 9.57 -9.43 -27.83
C THR A 645 9.99 -8.84 -26.48
N VAL A 646 10.10 -7.51 -26.42
CA VAL A 646 10.51 -6.74 -25.23
C VAL A 646 9.57 -5.56 -25.04
N ALA A 647 9.55 -4.97 -23.84
CA ALA A 647 8.83 -3.72 -23.62
C ALA A 647 9.42 -2.58 -24.47
N GLU A 648 8.57 -1.68 -24.94
CA GLU A 648 8.99 -0.52 -25.74
C GLU A 648 9.79 0.51 -24.92
N ASP A 649 9.34 0.80 -23.69
CA ASP A 649 10.06 1.66 -22.74
C ASP A 649 11.07 0.82 -21.92
N ILE A 650 12.35 1.06 -22.14
CA ILE A 650 13.45 0.40 -21.44
C ILE A 650 14.14 1.32 -20.42
N GLY A 651 13.64 2.54 -20.24
CA GLY A 651 14.21 3.55 -19.37
C GLY A 651 13.95 3.28 -17.89
N PRO A 652 14.59 4.04 -16.99
CA PRO A 652 14.32 3.93 -15.56
C PRO A 652 12.95 4.49 -15.17
N LYS A 653 12.33 5.34 -16.01
CA LYS A 653 10.98 5.90 -15.78
C LYS A 653 9.88 4.85 -15.95
N GLY A 654 10.02 3.92 -16.90
CA GLY A 654 9.12 2.78 -17.14
C GLY A 654 9.36 1.58 -16.22
N GLU A 655 10.15 1.75 -15.15
CA GLU A 655 10.38 0.80 -14.05
C GLU A 655 10.99 -0.57 -14.41
N ARG A 656 11.23 -0.88 -15.68
CA ARG A 656 11.90 -2.12 -16.09
C ARG A 656 13.40 -2.09 -15.93
N THR A 657 14.02 -0.91 -15.88
CA THR A 657 15.48 -0.77 -15.73
C THR A 657 15.85 -0.05 -14.45
N THR A 658 16.60 -0.73 -13.59
CA THR A 658 17.22 -0.14 -12.39
C THR A 658 18.65 0.26 -12.68
N ILE A 659 19.05 1.49 -12.32
CA ILE A 659 20.44 1.96 -12.46
C ILE A 659 21.07 2.09 -11.08
N VAL A 660 22.28 1.55 -10.91
CA VAL A 660 23.05 1.58 -9.66
C VAL A 660 24.31 2.40 -9.88
N ILE A 661 24.53 3.37 -8.99
CA ILE A 661 25.59 4.37 -9.07
C ILE A 661 26.44 4.30 -7.79
N SER A 662 27.72 3.99 -7.94
CA SER A 662 28.72 4.09 -6.87
C SER A 662 29.52 5.37 -7.03
N ASP A 663 29.56 6.18 -5.97
CA ASP A 663 30.26 7.46 -5.94
C ASP A 663 31.77 7.31 -5.69
N PRO A 664 32.56 8.40 -5.80
CA PRO A 664 34.01 8.37 -5.59
C PRO A 664 34.44 7.97 -4.17
N TYR A 665 33.53 8.01 -3.20
CA TYR A 665 33.77 7.63 -1.81
C TYR A 665 33.35 6.18 -1.52
N GLY A 666 32.87 5.45 -2.54
CA GLY A 666 32.43 4.06 -2.44
C GLY A 666 30.98 3.90 -1.96
N ARG A 667 30.21 4.97 -1.84
CA ARG A 667 28.78 4.91 -1.49
C ARG A 667 27.99 4.51 -2.74
N THR A 668 27.18 3.46 -2.63
CA THR A 668 26.37 2.96 -3.74
C THR A 668 24.90 3.30 -3.52
N ARG A 669 24.27 3.90 -4.54
CA ARG A 669 22.86 4.31 -4.56
C ARG A 669 22.18 3.78 -5.82
N THR A 670 20.90 3.43 -5.72
CA THR A 670 20.05 3.16 -6.89
C THR A 670 19.46 4.48 -7.37
N LEU A 671 19.47 4.75 -8.68
CA LEU A 671 18.78 5.89 -9.27
C LEU A 671 17.28 5.73 -9.08
N ARG A 672 16.67 6.74 -8.49
CA ARG A 672 15.22 6.88 -8.33
C ARG A 672 14.78 8.09 -9.14
N PRO A 673 14.16 7.88 -10.31
CA PRO A 673 13.70 8.97 -11.18
C PRO A 673 12.75 9.91 -10.46
N VAL A 674 12.71 11.14 -10.95
CA VAL A 674 11.87 12.19 -10.35
C VAL A 674 10.37 11.86 -10.44
N ALA A 675 9.96 11.15 -11.48
CA ALA A 675 8.64 10.58 -11.58
C ALA A 675 8.75 9.19 -12.19
N ARG A 676 7.88 8.29 -11.75
CA ARG A 676 7.80 6.92 -12.23
C ARG A 676 6.46 6.65 -12.86
N ALA A 677 6.46 5.99 -14.01
CA ALA A 677 5.24 5.66 -14.71
C ALA A 677 4.64 4.40 -14.10
N CYS A 678 3.50 4.54 -13.42
CA CYS A 678 2.66 3.40 -13.06
C CYS A 678 1.87 3.00 -14.30
N SER A 679 2.58 2.40 -15.26
CA SER A 679 1.98 1.89 -16.48
C SER A 679 1.24 0.59 -16.18
N ALA A 680 0.16 0.32 -16.91
CA ALA A 680 -0.43 -1.01 -16.93
C ALA A 680 0.61 -1.97 -17.56
N HIS A 681 1.49 -2.55 -16.76
CA HIS A 681 2.25 -3.71 -17.21
C HIS A 681 1.23 -4.78 -17.66
N GLY A 682 1.55 -5.69 -18.57
CA GLY A 682 0.65 -6.78 -18.99
C GLY A 682 0.21 -6.79 -20.44
N PRO A 683 -0.99 -7.32 -20.76
CA PRO A 683 -1.45 -7.43 -22.15
C PRO A 683 -1.54 -6.09 -22.88
N GLU A 684 -1.64 -5.00 -22.12
CA GLU A 684 -1.74 -3.62 -22.59
C GLU A 684 -0.38 -2.91 -22.64
N GLU A 685 0.67 -3.53 -22.08
CA GLU A 685 2.03 -3.01 -22.16
C GLU A 685 2.51 -3.10 -23.61
N ARG A 686 2.95 -1.96 -24.17
CA ARG A 686 3.47 -1.95 -25.53
C ARG A 686 4.77 -2.72 -25.60
N THR A 687 4.86 -3.52 -26.64
CA THR A 687 6.02 -4.34 -26.90
C THR A 687 6.54 -4.10 -28.30
N VAL A 688 7.86 -4.18 -28.44
CA VAL A 688 8.53 -4.24 -29.74
C VAL A 688 9.14 -5.63 -29.90
N THR A 689 9.18 -6.13 -31.13
CA THR A 689 9.92 -7.36 -31.43
C THR A 689 11.27 -7.00 -32.05
N LEU A 690 12.35 -7.37 -31.35
CA LEU A 690 13.72 -7.25 -31.82
C LEU A 690 14.00 -8.35 -32.86
N THR A 691 14.34 -7.95 -34.08
CA THR A 691 14.57 -8.82 -35.23
C THR A 691 16.00 -8.66 -35.76
N GLU A 692 16.39 -9.37 -36.83
CA GLU A 692 17.70 -9.16 -37.45
C GLU A 692 17.82 -7.77 -38.09
N ALA A 693 16.72 -7.28 -38.67
CA ALA A 693 16.64 -5.95 -39.28
C ALA A 693 16.57 -4.82 -38.26
N ASN A 694 15.96 -5.08 -37.09
CA ASN A 694 15.90 -4.14 -35.97
C ASN A 694 16.39 -4.82 -34.67
N PRO A 695 17.72 -4.92 -34.47
CA PRO A 695 18.29 -5.78 -33.44
C PRO A 695 18.33 -5.17 -32.04
N ALA A 696 18.04 -3.86 -31.88
CA ALA A 696 18.19 -3.17 -30.61
C ALA A 696 17.16 -2.06 -30.39
N LEU A 697 16.79 -1.86 -29.13
CA LEU A 697 16.10 -0.67 -28.63
C LEU A 697 17.10 0.25 -27.91
N TYR A 698 16.81 1.54 -27.99
CA TYR A 698 17.61 2.62 -27.42
C TYR A 698 16.74 3.54 -26.59
N ASP A 699 17.26 4.02 -25.46
CA ASP A 699 16.59 5.03 -24.64
C ASP A 699 17.61 5.88 -23.87
N THR A 700 17.18 7.02 -23.35
CA THR A 700 18.00 7.97 -22.60
C THR A 700 17.66 7.93 -21.12
N ALA A 701 18.68 7.75 -20.28
CA ALA A 701 18.57 7.86 -18.83
C ALA A 701 19.28 9.12 -18.33
N TYR A 702 18.51 10.11 -17.87
CA TYR A 702 19.06 11.22 -17.10
C TYR A 702 19.43 10.72 -15.69
N LEU A 703 20.71 10.81 -15.34
CA LEU A 703 21.27 10.32 -14.09
C LEU A 703 21.67 11.45 -13.14
N GLY A 704 21.65 12.71 -13.59
CA GLY A 704 22.17 13.84 -12.82
C GLY A 704 21.40 14.09 -11.51
N TYR A 705 20.07 13.97 -11.55
CA TYR A 705 19.19 14.28 -10.43
C TYR A 705 18.01 13.30 -10.35
N GLY A 706 17.58 12.97 -9.13
CA GLY A 706 16.42 12.11 -8.86
C GLY A 706 15.86 12.35 -7.46
N SER A 707 15.04 11.44 -6.94
CA SER A 707 14.41 11.60 -5.62
C SER A 707 15.39 11.63 -4.43
N ASP A 708 16.66 11.28 -4.66
CA ASP A 708 17.75 11.36 -3.68
C ASP A 708 18.59 12.65 -3.83
N GLY A 709 18.11 13.61 -4.62
CA GLY A 709 18.87 14.79 -5.02
C GLY A 709 19.90 14.46 -6.10
N LEU A 710 21.07 15.11 -6.03
CA LEU A 710 22.16 14.95 -6.99
C LEU A 710 22.91 13.62 -6.82
N TYR A 711 23.09 12.91 -7.93
CA TYR A 711 23.85 11.67 -7.96
C TYR A 711 25.34 11.88 -8.26
N PHE A 712 25.66 12.95 -9.00
CA PHE A 712 26.99 13.28 -9.50
C PHE A 712 27.47 14.66 -9.01
N ALA A 713 27.28 14.96 -7.72
CA ALA A 713 27.63 16.26 -7.14
C ALA A 713 29.16 16.47 -7.00
N GLU A 714 29.91 15.38 -6.83
CA GLU A 714 31.32 15.44 -6.40
C GLU A 714 32.26 15.10 -7.57
N PRO A 715 33.35 15.86 -7.79
CA PRO A 715 34.39 15.45 -8.72
C PRO A 715 35.00 14.10 -8.33
N GLY A 716 35.25 13.23 -9.31
CA GLY A 716 35.86 11.93 -9.08
C GLY A 716 35.40 10.86 -10.06
N THR A 717 35.69 9.60 -9.70
CA THR A 717 35.36 8.42 -10.51
C THR A 717 34.12 7.74 -9.94
N TYR A 718 33.13 7.54 -10.80
CA TYR A 718 31.87 6.86 -10.51
C TYR A 718 31.81 5.53 -11.24
N GLN A 719 31.07 4.57 -10.68
CA GLN A 719 30.71 3.33 -11.35
C GLN A 719 29.21 3.26 -11.55
N VAL A 720 28.77 2.92 -12.76
CA VAL A 720 27.35 2.85 -13.12
C VAL A 720 27.06 1.47 -13.71
N THR A 721 26.02 0.82 -13.21
CA THR A 721 25.55 -0.50 -13.70
C THR A 721 24.04 -0.45 -13.87
N ALA A 722 23.52 -0.99 -14.97
CA ALA A 722 22.08 -1.09 -15.20
C ALA A 722 21.61 -2.55 -15.11
N VAL A 723 20.39 -2.75 -14.63
CA VAL A 723 19.73 -4.05 -14.56
C VAL A 723 18.34 -3.91 -15.15
N HIS A 724 18.10 -4.58 -16.28
CA HIS A 724 16.81 -4.61 -16.96
C HIS A 724 16.04 -5.89 -16.60
N THR A 725 14.73 -5.78 -16.41
CA THR A 725 13.82 -6.91 -16.16
C THR A 725 12.87 -7.08 -17.35
N GLY A 726 13.00 -8.21 -18.05
CA GLY A 726 12.21 -8.58 -19.22
C GLY A 726 10.74 -8.90 -18.89
N LEU A 727 9.92 -9.05 -19.92
CA LEU A 727 8.49 -9.35 -19.81
C LEU A 727 8.21 -10.67 -19.07
N ASP A 728 9.14 -11.62 -19.15
CA ASP A 728 9.12 -12.94 -18.50
C ASP A 728 9.75 -12.94 -17.09
N GLY A 729 10.17 -11.77 -16.59
CA GLY A 729 10.87 -11.62 -15.31
C GLY A 729 12.36 -11.97 -15.36
N ALA A 730 12.90 -12.38 -16.52
CA ALA A 730 14.34 -12.59 -16.68
C ALA A 730 15.09 -11.25 -16.54
N ARG A 731 16.30 -11.29 -16.00
CA ARG A 731 17.09 -10.08 -15.71
C ARG A 731 18.33 -10.02 -16.57
N THR A 732 18.59 -8.89 -17.21
CA THR A 732 19.81 -8.64 -17.98
C THR A 732 20.61 -7.55 -17.29
N VAL A 733 21.89 -7.82 -16.98
CA VAL A 733 22.79 -6.87 -16.28
C VAL A 733 23.78 -6.30 -17.28
N SER A 734 23.95 -4.97 -17.30
CA SER A 734 24.97 -4.34 -18.14
C SER A 734 26.37 -4.52 -17.55
N PRO A 735 27.44 -4.48 -18.37
CA PRO A 735 28.78 -4.27 -17.84
C PRO A 735 28.84 -2.99 -17.00
N THR A 736 29.56 -3.04 -15.88
CA THR A 736 29.81 -1.84 -15.06
C THR A 736 30.65 -0.86 -15.85
N ARG A 737 30.15 0.37 -15.95
CA ARG A 737 30.80 1.45 -16.68
C ARG A 737 31.40 2.46 -15.73
N THR A 738 32.61 2.92 -16.03
CA THR A 738 33.28 3.99 -15.28
C THR A 738 32.98 5.35 -15.91
N LEU A 739 32.45 6.27 -15.12
CA LEU A 739 32.25 7.67 -15.49
C LEU A 739 33.18 8.55 -14.63
N ARG A 740 33.63 9.68 -15.16
CA ARG A 740 34.50 10.62 -14.43
C ARG A 740 33.92 12.02 -14.45
N VAL A 741 33.68 12.62 -13.29
CA VAL A 741 33.38 14.04 -13.14
C VAL A 741 34.71 14.77 -12.87
N ARG A 742 35.09 15.71 -13.74
CA ARG A 742 36.33 16.48 -13.59
C ARG A 742 36.15 17.58 -12.54
N THR A 743 37.26 17.95 -11.90
CA THR A 743 37.30 19.19 -11.09
C THR A 743 37.17 20.41 -12.00
N PRO A 744 36.66 21.54 -11.50
CA PRO A 744 36.65 22.80 -12.25
C PRO A 744 38.05 23.15 -12.78
N LEU A 745 38.14 23.55 -14.05
CA LEU A 745 39.40 23.96 -14.67
C LEU A 745 39.80 25.38 -14.28
N ASP A 746 38.81 26.26 -14.15
CA ASP A 746 38.96 27.65 -13.79
C ASP A 746 37.74 28.17 -13.02
N ARG A 747 37.74 29.48 -12.72
CA ARG A 747 36.65 30.14 -11.99
C ARG A 747 35.32 30.11 -12.75
N ALA A 748 35.33 30.24 -14.07
CA ALA A 748 34.10 30.23 -14.86
C ALA A 748 33.48 28.83 -14.87
N ASP A 749 34.29 27.79 -15.01
CA ASP A 749 33.86 26.38 -14.93
C ASP A 749 33.32 26.04 -13.52
N GLN A 750 33.87 26.65 -12.46
CA GLN A 750 33.32 26.53 -11.10
C GLN A 750 31.96 27.23 -10.96
N GLU A 751 31.86 28.51 -11.35
CA GLU A 751 30.62 29.30 -11.26
C GLU A 751 29.47 28.65 -12.05
N VAL A 752 29.75 28.17 -13.26
CA VAL A 752 28.76 27.45 -14.09
C VAL A 752 28.31 26.15 -13.42
N GLY A 753 29.24 25.38 -12.86
CA GLY A 753 28.90 24.16 -12.15
C GLY A 753 27.99 24.42 -10.95
N GLU A 754 28.30 25.44 -10.15
CA GLU A 754 27.47 25.85 -8.99
C GLU A 754 26.05 26.28 -9.39
N LEU A 755 25.89 26.92 -10.56
CA LEU A 755 24.59 27.29 -11.13
C LEU A 755 23.77 26.10 -11.65
N LEU A 756 24.33 24.89 -11.70
CA LEU A 756 23.66 23.67 -12.15
C LEU A 756 23.46 22.62 -11.03
N THR A 757 24.11 22.80 -9.87
CA THR A 757 24.15 21.80 -8.77
C THR A 757 23.25 22.10 -7.57
N GLY A 758 22.14 22.81 -7.75
CA GLY A 758 21.13 22.96 -6.69
C GLY A 758 19.89 22.09 -6.92
N ASP A 759 19.12 21.85 -5.86
CA ASP A 759 17.94 20.98 -5.92
C ASP A 759 16.87 21.50 -6.90
N GLN A 760 16.64 22.82 -6.94
CA GLN A 760 15.70 23.41 -7.88
C GLN A 760 16.21 23.31 -9.33
N GLN A 761 17.51 23.49 -9.56
CA GLN A 761 18.15 23.37 -10.86
C GLN A 761 18.11 21.93 -11.37
N GLY A 762 18.47 20.96 -10.52
CA GLY A 762 18.36 19.53 -10.83
C GLY A 762 16.93 19.11 -11.17
N THR A 763 15.95 19.68 -10.46
CA THR A 763 14.51 19.51 -10.74
C THR A 763 14.12 20.07 -12.11
N LEU A 764 14.51 21.31 -12.41
CA LEU A 764 14.24 21.95 -13.69
C LEU A 764 14.88 21.18 -14.84
N LEU A 765 16.10 20.66 -14.68
CA LEU A 765 16.75 19.82 -15.67
C LEU A 765 16.01 18.49 -15.88
N ALA A 766 15.53 17.85 -14.81
CA ALA A 766 14.76 16.61 -14.88
C ALA A 766 13.39 16.78 -15.60
N PHE A 767 12.77 17.97 -15.47
CA PHE A 767 11.48 18.30 -16.08
C PHE A 767 11.56 19.05 -17.41
N LEU A 768 12.78 19.36 -17.87
CA LEU A 768 13.01 20.26 -19.00
C LEU A 768 12.26 21.61 -18.79
N GLY A 769 12.43 22.17 -17.59
CA GLY A 769 11.88 23.44 -17.08
C GLY A 769 10.54 23.32 -16.34
N SER A 770 10.10 24.40 -15.69
CA SER A 770 8.81 24.51 -14.98
C SER A 770 8.51 25.97 -14.61
N ASP A 771 7.23 26.37 -14.60
CA ASP A 771 6.78 27.70 -14.15
C ASP A 771 6.30 27.71 -12.68
N ALA A 772 6.53 26.63 -11.94
CA ALA A 772 6.07 26.53 -10.56
C ALA A 772 6.72 27.62 -9.67
N PRO A 773 5.96 28.42 -8.89
CA PRO A 773 6.51 29.55 -8.15
C PRO A 773 7.65 29.20 -7.18
N HIS A 774 7.64 28.00 -6.59
CA HIS A 774 8.68 27.56 -5.67
C HIS A 774 10.01 27.22 -6.36
N LEU A 775 10.04 27.08 -7.71
CA LEU A 775 11.25 26.84 -8.51
C LEU A 775 11.88 28.13 -9.07
N THR A 776 11.39 29.31 -8.66
CA THR A 776 11.86 30.61 -9.17
C THR A 776 13.37 30.77 -9.01
N ALA A 777 13.95 30.42 -7.86
CA ALA A 777 15.39 30.56 -7.63
C ALA A 777 16.23 29.64 -8.54
N GLY A 778 15.71 28.45 -8.86
CA GLY A 778 16.31 27.57 -9.86
C GLY A 778 16.26 28.17 -11.27
N ASN A 779 15.11 28.73 -11.66
CA ASN A 779 14.96 29.40 -12.96
C ASN A 779 15.89 30.62 -13.06
N ASP A 780 16.00 31.42 -12.01
CA ASP A 780 16.91 32.57 -11.93
C ASP A 780 18.37 32.12 -12.11
N ALA A 781 18.79 31.00 -11.50
CA ALA A 781 20.13 30.46 -11.66
C ALA A 781 20.41 29.96 -13.10
N LEU A 782 19.45 29.26 -13.73
CA LEU A 782 19.57 28.86 -15.13
C LEU A 782 19.62 30.06 -16.07
N GLN A 783 18.86 31.11 -15.77
CA GLN A 783 18.88 32.37 -16.51
C GLN A 783 20.22 33.10 -16.34
N GLU A 784 20.76 33.17 -15.12
CA GLU A 784 22.08 33.76 -14.86
C GLU A 784 23.19 33.04 -15.63
N LEU A 785 23.13 31.70 -15.70
CA LEU A 785 24.04 30.90 -16.52
C LEU A 785 23.96 31.30 -18.01
N ILE A 786 22.76 31.46 -18.56
CA ILE A 786 22.57 31.86 -19.97
C ILE A 786 23.12 33.28 -20.22
N GLU A 787 22.85 34.23 -19.31
CA GLU A 787 23.21 35.64 -19.49
C GLU A 787 24.70 35.92 -19.28
N ARG A 788 25.33 35.31 -18.27
CA ARG A 788 26.72 35.59 -17.89
C ARG A 788 27.73 34.62 -18.50
N HIS A 789 27.30 33.40 -18.79
CA HIS A 789 28.16 32.31 -19.24
C HIS A 789 27.60 31.62 -20.50
N GLY A 790 26.85 32.33 -21.34
CA GLY A 790 26.19 31.77 -22.53
C GLY A 790 27.13 31.12 -23.56
N ASP A 791 28.41 31.51 -23.60
CA ASP A 791 29.43 30.89 -24.46
C ASP A 791 29.99 29.58 -23.88
N HIS A 792 29.70 29.28 -22.60
CA HIS A 792 30.15 28.05 -21.97
C HIS A 792 29.33 26.85 -22.46
N PRO A 793 29.96 25.70 -22.79
CA PRO A 793 29.24 24.53 -23.29
C PRO A 793 28.05 24.07 -22.43
N LEU A 794 28.18 24.19 -21.11
CA LEU A 794 27.12 23.77 -20.18
C LEU A 794 25.90 24.69 -20.19
N ALA A 795 25.99 25.89 -20.76
CA ALA A 795 24.81 26.74 -20.99
C ALA A 795 23.78 26.05 -21.90
N ALA A 796 24.19 25.11 -22.76
CA ALA A 796 23.28 24.33 -23.61
C ALA A 796 22.18 23.61 -22.81
N TYR A 797 22.47 23.14 -21.57
CA TYR A 797 21.49 22.46 -20.72
C TYR A 797 20.45 23.43 -20.13
N ALA A 798 20.89 24.61 -19.69
CA ALA A 798 19.97 25.67 -19.24
C ALA A 798 19.09 26.16 -20.39
N ARG A 799 19.68 26.37 -21.57
CA ARG A 799 18.98 26.73 -22.80
C ARG A 799 17.97 25.66 -23.23
N LEU A 800 18.32 24.37 -23.11
CA LEU A 800 17.40 23.26 -23.36
C LEU A 800 16.19 23.32 -22.42
N ALA A 801 16.41 23.41 -21.10
CA ALA A 801 15.33 23.46 -20.12
C ALA A 801 14.43 24.69 -20.32
N HIS A 802 15.03 25.87 -20.52
CA HIS A 802 14.29 27.11 -20.74
C HIS A 802 13.51 27.09 -22.06
N GLY A 803 14.17 26.67 -23.14
CA GLY A 803 13.56 26.59 -24.47
C GLY A 803 12.46 25.55 -24.58
N ALA A 804 12.65 24.39 -23.94
CA ALA A 804 11.65 23.33 -23.92
C ALA A 804 10.38 23.73 -23.16
N ASN A 805 10.52 24.40 -22.01
CA ASN A 805 9.40 24.90 -21.22
C ASN A 805 8.67 26.07 -21.92
N ALA A 806 9.42 26.99 -22.54
CA ALA A 806 8.83 28.08 -23.31
C ALA A 806 7.98 27.58 -24.51
N GLY A 807 8.42 26.52 -25.19
CA GLY A 807 7.77 25.99 -26.39
C GLY A 807 6.51 25.13 -26.16
N ARG A 808 6.19 24.82 -24.90
CA ARG A 808 4.98 24.11 -24.51
C ARG A 808 3.97 25.06 -23.85
N HIS A 809 2.71 24.65 -23.84
CA HIS A 809 1.78 25.25 -22.88
C HIS A 809 2.21 24.88 -21.46
N PHE A 810 1.77 25.64 -20.47
CA PHE A 810 1.97 25.27 -19.07
C PHE A 810 0.68 25.53 -18.29
N GLN A 811 0.14 24.46 -17.73
CA GLN A 811 -1.10 24.42 -16.97
C GLN A 811 -0.82 24.65 -15.48
N THR A 812 -1.56 25.58 -14.89
CA THR A 812 -1.62 25.78 -13.44
C THR A 812 -3.07 25.87 -12.99
N ILE A 813 -3.29 25.65 -11.70
CA ILE A 813 -4.61 25.80 -11.09
C ILE A 813 -4.55 26.96 -10.10
N GLY A 814 -5.49 27.90 -10.23
CA GLY A 814 -5.61 29.06 -9.36
C GLY A 814 -7.06 29.49 -9.25
N ASP A 815 -7.50 29.81 -8.03
CA ASP A 815 -8.89 30.17 -7.73
C ASP A 815 -9.92 29.12 -8.18
N GLY A 816 -9.54 27.83 -8.15
CA GLY A 816 -10.38 26.71 -8.59
C GLY A 816 -10.58 26.63 -10.11
N GLN A 817 -9.75 27.33 -10.89
CA GLN A 817 -9.82 27.38 -12.35
C GLN A 817 -8.49 26.99 -12.98
N LEU A 818 -8.57 26.37 -14.16
CA LEU A 818 -7.41 26.09 -14.99
C LEU A 818 -6.90 27.36 -15.66
N HIS A 819 -5.61 27.65 -15.52
CA HIS A 819 -4.90 28.71 -16.23
C HIS A 819 -3.85 28.07 -17.14
N ILE A 820 -3.82 28.50 -18.40
CA ILE A 820 -2.88 27.96 -19.40
C ILE A 820 -2.01 29.10 -19.91
N ARG A 821 -0.70 29.04 -19.61
CA ARG A 821 0.28 29.86 -20.30
C ARG A 821 0.46 29.30 -21.71
N GLN A 822 0.22 30.12 -22.72
CA GLN A 822 0.49 29.75 -24.11
C GLN A 822 2.01 29.66 -24.38
N PRO A 823 2.45 28.86 -25.36
CA PRO A 823 3.85 28.80 -25.74
C PRO A 823 4.46 30.17 -26.08
N ASP A 824 5.63 30.47 -25.53
CA ASP A 824 6.47 31.58 -25.98
C ASP A 824 7.42 31.08 -27.08
N ILE A 825 6.92 31.18 -28.31
CA ILE A 825 7.60 30.72 -29.52
C ILE A 825 8.96 31.39 -29.70
N THR A 826 9.05 32.71 -29.47
CA THR A 826 10.28 33.48 -29.71
C THR A 826 11.39 33.01 -28.78
N THR A 827 11.09 32.91 -27.49
CA THR A 827 12.04 32.42 -26.49
C THR A 827 12.42 30.98 -26.77
N SER A 828 11.44 30.12 -27.08
CA SER A 828 11.69 28.70 -27.35
C SER A 828 12.62 28.48 -28.54
N VAL A 829 12.33 29.11 -29.69
CA VAL A 829 13.17 29.02 -30.89
C VAL A 829 14.58 29.51 -30.60
N THR A 830 14.72 30.65 -29.91
CA THR A 830 16.03 31.24 -29.59
C THR A 830 16.86 30.27 -28.74
N GLN A 831 16.32 29.80 -27.62
CA GLN A 831 17.08 28.97 -26.69
C GLN A 831 17.38 27.58 -27.24
N LEU A 832 16.42 26.94 -27.94
CA LEU A 832 16.63 25.63 -28.53
C LEU A 832 17.64 25.67 -29.68
N THR A 833 17.57 26.68 -30.56
CA THR A 833 18.53 26.85 -31.67
C THR A 833 19.96 26.99 -31.14
N GLU A 834 20.13 27.79 -30.09
CA GLU A 834 21.42 28.00 -29.44
C GLU A 834 21.94 26.73 -28.76
N ALA A 835 21.08 26.00 -28.03
CA ALA A 835 21.45 24.71 -27.43
C ALA A 835 21.90 23.68 -28.50
N ILE A 836 21.16 23.60 -29.61
CA ILE A 836 21.46 22.72 -30.75
C ILE A 836 22.78 23.12 -31.42
N THR A 837 23.00 24.42 -31.62
CA THR A 837 24.22 24.94 -32.28
C THR A 837 25.46 24.60 -31.46
N THR A 838 25.43 24.85 -30.14
CA THR A 838 26.52 24.44 -29.24
C THR A 838 26.78 22.94 -29.32
N SER A 839 25.72 22.13 -29.33
CA SER A 839 25.82 20.66 -29.27
C SER A 839 26.24 20.01 -30.60
N ARG A 840 26.12 20.71 -31.72
CA ARG A 840 26.56 20.22 -33.04
C ARG A 840 28.02 20.52 -33.35
N THR A 841 28.72 21.25 -32.48
CA THR A 841 30.10 21.68 -32.72
C THR A 841 31.10 20.52 -32.56
N ASP A 842 30.92 19.69 -31.53
CA ASP A 842 31.72 18.51 -31.24
C ASP A 842 30.87 17.50 -30.45
N GLN A 843 31.10 16.20 -30.65
CA GLN A 843 30.31 15.11 -30.05
C GLN A 843 30.38 15.09 -28.51
N ASP A 844 31.41 15.68 -27.91
CA ASP A 844 31.59 15.75 -26.44
C ASP A 844 31.17 17.11 -25.83
N THR A 845 30.56 18.00 -26.62
CA THR A 845 30.19 19.37 -26.20
C THR A 845 28.67 19.52 -26.18
N GLY A 846 28.11 20.01 -25.08
CA GLY A 846 26.66 20.26 -24.97
C GLY A 846 25.85 18.98 -24.75
N LEU A 847 24.72 18.86 -25.46
CA LEU A 847 23.75 17.78 -25.32
C LEU A 847 24.26 16.48 -25.99
N ASP A 848 23.96 15.32 -25.39
CA ASP A 848 24.24 14.03 -26.03
C ASP A 848 23.36 13.81 -27.27
N ASN A 849 23.74 12.84 -28.12
CA ASN A 849 23.08 12.56 -29.40
C ASN A 849 21.56 12.32 -29.28
N LEU A 850 21.09 11.60 -28.27
CA LEU A 850 19.66 11.32 -28.12
C LEU A 850 18.92 12.57 -27.62
N THR A 851 19.51 13.31 -26.69
CA THR A 851 18.95 14.59 -26.24
C THR A 851 18.96 15.65 -27.35
N LEU A 852 19.98 15.68 -28.20
CA LEU A 852 20.07 16.55 -29.38
C LEU A 852 18.99 16.20 -30.42
N ASN A 853 18.75 14.91 -30.68
CA ASN A 853 17.64 14.47 -31.52
C ASN A 853 16.29 15.00 -30.97
N ALA A 854 16.03 14.77 -29.69
CA ALA A 854 14.82 15.26 -29.03
C ALA A 854 14.68 16.79 -29.08
N ALA A 855 15.78 17.53 -28.93
CA ALA A 855 15.80 18.99 -29.04
C ALA A 855 15.47 19.48 -30.46
N LEU A 856 16.02 18.85 -31.50
CA LEU A 856 15.73 19.15 -32.91
C LEU A 856 14.26 18.89 -33.25
N ARG A 857 13.72 17.74 -32.86
CA ARG A 857 12.29 17.42 -33.04
C ARG A 857 11.39 18.43 -32.34
N ARG A 858 11.75 18.82 -31.11
CA ARG A 858 11.02 19.84 -30.34
C ARG A 858 11.08 21.20 -31.04
N LEU A 859 12.24 21.61 -31.55
CA LEU A 859 12.39 22.85 -32.31
C LEU A 859 11.51 22.83 -33.57
N ALA A 860 11.45 21.71 -34.29
CA ALA A 860 10.56 21.54 -35.44
C ALA A 860 9.08 21.73 -35.04
N THR A 861 8.64 21.09 -33.95
CA THR A 861 7.28 21.28 -33.42
C THR A 861 6.99 22.73 -33.04
N VAL A 862 7.98 23.46 -32.51
CA VAL A 862 7.81 24.88 -32.17
C VAL A 862 7.72 25.76 -33.42
N HIS A 863 8.52 25.49 -34.47
CA HIS A 863 8.39 26.16 -35.76
C HIS A 863 7.01 25.94 -36.39
N ALA A 864 6.51 24.71 -36.33
CA ALA A 864 5.16 24.39 -36.79
C ALA A 864 4.07 25.17 -36.04
N LYS A 865 4.16 25.24 -34.70
CA LYS A 865 3.26 26.06 -33.88
C LYS A 865 3.34 27.57 -34.18
N ALA A 866 4.47 28.02 -34.71
CA ALA A 866 4.64 29.39 -35.20
C ALA A 866 4.00 29.62 -36.59
N GLY A 867 3.47 28.57 -37.24
CA GLY A 867 2.97 28.60 -38.61
C GLY A 867 4.06 28.47 -39.68
N ASP A 868 5.29 28.07 -39.30
CA ASP A 868 6.46 27.98 -40.18
C ASP A 868 6.80 26.50 -40.46
N LEU A 869 5.93 25.83 -41.24
CA LEU A 869 6.09 24.42 -41.61
C LEU A 869 7.37 24.18 -42.43
N GLU A 870 7.76 25.14 -43.28
CA GLU A 870 9.00 25.05 -44.08
C GLU A 870 10.24 24.93 -43.17
N ARG A 871 10.32 25.75 -42.11
CA ARG A 871 11.41 25.62 -41.14
C ARG A 871 11.30 24.38 -40.26
N ALA A 872 10.08 23.94 -39.94
CA ALA A 872 9.87 22.69 -39.20
C ALA A 872 10.49 21.51 -39.99
N ASP A 873 10.15 21.42 -41.27
CA ASP A 873 10.67 20.42 -42.20
C ASP A 873 12.18 20.52 -42.38
N ALA A 874 12.72 21.72 -42.59
CA ALA A 874 14.16 21.93 -42.70
C ALA A 874 14.92 21.53 -41.42
N THR A 875 14.29 21.68 -40.25
CA THR A 875 14.87 21.24 -38.97
C THR A 875 14.92 19.71 -38.88
N LEU A 876 13.89 19.02 -39.37
CA LEU A 876 13.84 17.55 -39.44
C LEU A 876 14.82 16.99 -40.48
N ASP A 877 15.01 17.67 -41.62
CA ASP A 877 16.03 17.31 -42.60
C ASP A 877 17.45 17.49 -42.03
N THR A 878 17.64 18.55 -41.25
CA THR A 878 18.90 18.80 -40.51
C THR A 878 19.17 17.69 -39.50
N LEU A 879 18.14 17.19 -38.81
CA LEU A 879 18.24 16.06 -37.89
C LEU A 879 18.76 14.81 -38.60
N VAL A 880 18.12 14.41 -39.70
CA VAL A 880 18.51 13.22 -40.46
C VAL A 880 19.93 13.37 -41.02
N THR A 881 20.22 14.50 -41.66
CA THR A 881 21.53 14.78 -42.26
C THR A 881 22.64 14.74 -41.21
N HIS A 882 22.41 15.34 -40.03
CA HIS A 882 23.41 15.39 -38.97
C HIS A 882 23.83 13.99 -38.51
N PHE A 883 22.89 13.09 -38.28
CA PHE A 883 23.21 11.74 -37.80
C PHE A 883 23.72 10.81 -38.90
N HIS A 884 23.28 10.99 -40.15
CA HIS A 884 23.89 10.34 -41.31
C HIS A 884 25.37 10.73 -41.45
N ASP A 885 25.69 12.03 -41.33
CA ASP A 885 27.08 12.52 -41.43
C ASP A 885 27.96 12.05 -40.25
N GLN A 886 27.37 11.73 -39.09
CA GLN A 886 28.07 11.08 -37.99
C GLN A 886 28.35 9.58 -38.22
N GLY A 887 27.77 8.98 -39.28
CA GLY A 887 27.98 7.57 -39.62
C GLY A 887 27.40 6.60 -38.60
N VAL A 888 26.21 6.90 -38.06
CA VAL A 888 25.52 5.99 -37.14
C VAL A 888 25.11 4.68 -37.86
N PRO A 889 24.91 3.55 -37.16
CA PRO A 889 24.53 2.29 -37.82
C PRO A 889 23.24 2.41 -38.65
N ALA A 890 23.15 1.68 -39.76
CA ALA A 890 22.03 1.78 -40.70
C ALA A 890 20.64 1.60 -40.06
N HIS A 891 20.49 0.71 -39.07
CA HIS A 891 19.21 0.55 -38.36
C HIS A 891 18.88 1.76 -37.46
N VAL A 892 19.91 2.46 -36.95
CA VAL A 892 19.74 3.72 -36.20
C VAL A 892 19.38 4.86 -37.15
N GLU A 893 20.01 4.95 -38.32
CA GLU A 893 19.64 5.93 -39.36
C GLU A 893 18.16 5.76 -39.76
N GLN A 894 17.74 4.53 -40.01
CA GLN A 894 16.35 4.22 -40.34
C GLN A 894 15.39 4.61 -39.21
N HIS A 895 15.77 4.38 -37.95
CA HIS A 895 14.96 4.78 -36.80
C HIS A 895 14.87 6.30 -36.65
N ILE A 896 15.96 7.04 -36.86
CA ILE A 896 15.97 8.50 -36.82
C ILE A 896 15.12 9.08 -37.95
N GLN A 897 15.19 8.49 -39.16
CA GLN A 897 14.32 8.86 -40.27
C GLN A 897 12.86 8.63 -39.91
N GLN A 898 12.52 7.46 -39.36
CA GLN A 898 11.16 7.16 -38.90
C GLN A 898 10.67 8.17 -37.86
N GLN A 899 11.48 8.51 -36.85
CA GLN A 899 11.14 9.52 -35.85
C GLN A 899 10.92 10.91 -36.47
N ALA A 900 11.73 11.29 -37.46
CA ALA A 900 11.57 12.54 -38.19
C ALA A 900 10.26 12.54 -39.00
N ASP A 901 9.96 11.47 -39.72
CA ASP A 901 8.75 11.32 -40.52
C ASP A 901 7.48 11.28 -39.66
N GLU A 902 7.51 10.57 -38.53
CA GLU A 902 6.40 10.56 -37.55
C GLU A 902 6.16 11.96 -36.98
N THR A 903 7.24 12.68 -36.63
CA THR A 903 7.14 14.06 -36.14
C THR A 903 6.60 14.99 -37.22
N ARG A 904 7.03 14.82 -38.47
CA ARG A 904 6.51 15.57 -39.63
C ARG A 904 5.02 15.32 -39.81
N ALA A 905 4.60 14.06 -39.83
CA ALA A 905 3.20 13.68 -39.97
C ALA A 905 2.33 14.34 -38.87
N GLN A 906 2.76 14.27 -37.61
CA GLN A 906 2.07 14.89 -36.48
C GLN A 906 1.97 16.42 -36.62
N ILE A 907 3.05 17.06 -37.07
CA ILE A 907 3.10 18.51 -37.29
C ILE A 907 2.12 18.95 -38.38
N HIS A 908 2.10 18.27 -39.54
CA HIS A 908 1.20 18.61 -40.65
C HIS A 908 -0.27 18.28 -40.34
N GLU A 909 -0.53 17.17 -39.64
CA GLU A 909 -1.87 16.83 -39.16
C GLU A 909 -2.40 17.91 -38.22
N ALA A 910 -1.58 18.36 -37.25
CA ALA A 910 -1.94 19.45 -36.34
C ALA A 910 -2.16 20.79 -37.07
N ALA A 911 -1.51 21.01 -38.22
CA ALA A 911 -1.69 22.20 -39.06
C ALA A 911 -2.91 22.11 -40.00
N GLY A 912 -3.60 20.96 -40.06
CA GLY A 912 -4.78 20.75 -40.90
C GLY A 912 -4.49 20.48 -42.38
N GLU A 913 -3.26 20.12 -42.73
CA GLU A 913 -2.89 19.70 -44.09
C GLU A 913 -3.06 18.17 -44.23
N PRO A 914 -3.68 17.66 -45.33
CA PRO A 914 -3.78 16.23 -45.54
C PRO A 914 -2.38 15.63 -45.77
N THR A 915 -2.02 14.65 -44.95
CA THR A 915 -0.81 13.85 -45.15
C THR A 915 -0.90 13.10 -46.49
N ALA A 916 0.13 13.24 -47.32
CA ALA A 916 0.23 12.45 -48.55
C ALA A 916 0.41 10.96 -48.18
N PRO A 917 -0.24 10.02 -48.92
CA PRO A 917 -0.27 8.60 -48.58
C PRO A 917 1.10 7.90 -48.68
#